data_AF-A0A927A5D0-F1
#
_entry.id   AF-A0A927A5D0-F1
#
_cell.length_a   1.000
_cell.length_b   1.000
_cell.length_c   1.000
_cell.angle_alpha   90.00
_cell.angle_beta   90.00
_cell.angle_gamma   90.00
#
_symmetry.space_group_name_H-M   'P 1'
#
loop_
_entity.id
_entity.type
_entity.pdbx_description
1 polymer ?
#
loop_
_entity_poly.entity_id
_entity_poly.type
_entity_poly.pdbx_seq_one_letter_code
_entity_poly.pdbx_strand_id
1 'polypeptide(L)'
;MSANLILHWMLDTLEQGNTISDETNNHLNGTITGNPQTVPEEKFGSCLCFDGNGDSITILDNATLRLHNYTAEVWIKPEQTNNWQGVLGKPGRHYNIWLGASGYVHHRFNAGGNWNAGVPNTEDGSIVWGQWYHVAITNDGQTARTYINGILKAESAVDGNLAIGNTPLIVGRHLDDSQSAYYKGCMAHLRLYDNVLTLEEIRRDMLQDESAASAFVRSHPIDFELYNEDNHHVLFIDNHPEGQTLSLDILNSSPQNIQLNDIGQTATSQAHHLELRFRPETLAPANLAKIKVATDGWSLDRAPDGTALYLLHQGSTTLEAGKTTSLQLTGMNADGRGGTRGTRVELVYQNMHYAGEESLLDGSRLQYLNIVNHQGRRNMPLHVGFVGSDTVLSDGTTPNTLRLRIANLSRDFGLPLSKGNPTTPPSRFRISFDVQGANETREWALTDYSKVDGASLQVTQTRDVSPNWAAPEKRNLGQTVEWTVAPSEDTTLGADGYIILELRNLVALTSIGHANIYINFENIPGYEDEQVVIVVQKSPLLFSNSSVGIGTNSPGAKLQIIHANQDANGNTLILGPTNQSNLRLGYHQNYSWIQSHGSKPLAINPVGNNVGIGIADPGSYKLNVEGGNTRLGGSLHFSSNQEIFFADNGQIRSFDNNHRILFRRNENKMELREYGDLIFSPGATSGQETVKMVILSNGNVGIGIADPGSYKLNVEGGDTRLGGALTVGGEIRAGNSDLYFTKADHNHTGIGNTKGYAAIENAANYDALMILGRAGTDKGRKVKLWDYLQVNGSMDITGTLAIGQTVIGERELQILKALASGMLEVDLYNTKQDEYLYAADYAPFDDDRRRVFTWRRKGRINQGRWRLTFPG
;
A
#
# COMPACT_ATOMS: atom_id res chain seq x y z
N MET A 1 2.52 75.67 -25.23
CA MET A 1 1.91 74.90 -24.13
C MET A 1 2.82 73.71 -23.93
N SER A 2 3.39 73.54 -22.74
CA SER A 2 4.16 72.34 -22.39
C SER A 2 3.20 71.16 -22.27
N ALA A 3 3.59 69.97 -22.74
CA ALA A 3 2.80 68.77 -22.54
C ALA A 3 2.75 68.40 -21.05
N ASN A 4 1.59 68.02 -20.53
CA ASN A 4 1.44 67.58 -19.15
C ASN A 4 1.59 66.07 -19.07
N LEU A 5 2.32 65.59 -18.06
CA LEU A 5 2.46 64.17 -17.78
C LEU A 5 1.13 63.65 -17.20
N ILE A 6 0.53 62.68 -17.89
CA ILE A 6 -0.76 62.08 -17.54
C ILE A 6 -0.59 60.75 -16.81
N LEU A 7 0.39 59.96 -17.20
CA LEU A 7 0.66 58.65 -16.63
C LEU A 7 2.16 58.43 -16.58
N HIS A 8 2.67 57.92 -15.47
CA HIS A 8 4.03 57.40 -15.40
C HIS A 8 4.08 56.12 -14.56
N TRP A 9 4.37 55.01 -15.23
CA TRP A 9 4.68 53.73 -14.59
C TRP A 9 6.18 53.46 -14.69
N MET A 10 6.87 53.41 -13.55
CA MET A 10 8.28 53.03 -13.48
C MET A 10 8.48 51.59 -13.96
N LEU A 11 7.52 50.70 -13.65
CA LEU A 11 7.55 49.26 -13.92
C LEU A 11 8.72 48.55 -13.22
N ASP A 12 9.10 49.03 -12.05
CA ASP A 12 10.25 48.58 -11.28
C ASP A 12 9.87 47.66 -10.10
N THR A 13 8.58 47.63 -9.71
CA THR A 13 8.04 46.79 -8.61
C THR A 13 6.57 46.42 -8.86
N LEU A 14 6.16 45.26 -8.33
CA LEU A 14 4.75 44.87 -8.22
C LEU A 14 4.19 45.17 -6.82
N GLU A 15 3.06 45.86 -6.75
CA GLU A 15 2.38 46.12 -5.48
C GLU A 15 1.46 44.95 -5.05
N GLN A 16 1.10 44.93 -3.76
CA GLN A 16 0.13 43.96 -3.24
C GLN A 16 -1.22 44.09 -3.98
N GLY A 17 -1.71 42.98 -4.53
CA GLY A 17 -2.98 42.95 -5.27
C GLY A 17 -2.85 42.97 -6.79
N ASN A 18 -1.64 42.71 -7.34
CA ASN A 18 -1.36 42.69 -8.77
C ASN A 18 -1.61 44.05 -9.44
N THR A 19 -1.05 45.11 -8.83
CA THR A 19 -1.16 46.49 -9.35
C THR A 19 0.20 47.12 -9.62
N ILE A 20 0.20 48.12 -10.52
CA ILE A 20 1.31 49.05 -10.77
C ILE A 20 0.87 50.45 -10.34
N SER A 21 1.71 51.13 -9.55
CA SER A 21 1.49 52.53 -9.16
C SER A 21 1.70 53.49 -10.32
N ASP A 22 0.85 54.50 -10.40
CA ASP A 22 1.09 55.70 -11.19
C ASP A 22 1.80 56.75 -10.33
N GLU A 23 2.99 57.17 -10.77
CA GLU A 23 3.82 58.17 -10.07
C GLU A 23 3.28 59.60 -10.20
N THR A 24 2.22 59.80 -10.99
CA THR A 24 1.54 61.09 -11.12
C THR A 24 0.42 61.25 -10.10
N ASN A 25 -0.05 62.49 -9.92
CA ASN A 25 -1.22 62.79 -9.09
C ASN A 25 -2.56 62.36 -9.73
N ASN A 26 -2.55 61.69 -10.88
CA ASN A 26 -3.77 61.21 -11.55
C ASN A 26 -4.24 59.84 -11.02
N HIS A 27 -3.38 59.12 -10.28
CA HIS A 27 -3.67 57.82 -9.65
C HIS A 27 -4.23 56.77 -10.62
N LEU A 28 -3.69 56.74 -11.85
CA LEU A 28 -4.08 55.80 -12.89
C LEU A 28 -3.34 54.46 -12.72
N ASN A 29 -3.57 53.80 -11.58
CA ASN A 29 -2.92 52.53 -11.25
C ASN A 29 -3.34 51.42 -12.22
N GLY A 30 -2.37 50.64 -12.69
CA GLY A 30 -2.59 49.54 -13.63
C GLY A 30 -2.99 48.26 -12.92
N THR A 31 -3.95 47.52 -13.48
CA THR A 31 -4.30 46.16 -13.03
C THR A 31 -3.58 45.13 -13.90
N ILE A 32 -2.85 44.22 -13.26
CA ILE A 32 -2.08 43.17 -13.93
C ILE A 32 -2.95 41.93 -14.11
N THR A 33 -2.89 41.34 -15.30
CA THR A 33 -3.35 39.98 -15.60
C THR A 33 -2.14 39.14 -15.98
N GLY A 34 -2.08 37.89 -15.53
CA GLY A 34 -0.91 37.01 -15.70
C GLY A 34 0.04 37.06 -14.51
N ASN A 35 1.32 36.75 -14.74
CA ASN A 35 2.39 36.72 -13.75
C ASN A 35 3.71 37.33 -14.29
N PRO A 36 3.70 38.59 -14.75
CA PRO A 36 4.94 39.27 -15.13
C PRO A 36 5.88 39.36 -13.92
N GLN A 37 7.19 39.34 -14.17
CA GLN A 37 8.20 39.29 -13.10
C GLN A 37 8.97 40.60 -13.02
N THR A 38 9.13 41.13 -11.81
CA THR A 38 10.12 42.18 -11.53
C THR A 38 11.51 41.57 -11.51
N VAL A 39 12.43 42.08 -12.32
CA VAL A 39 13.82 41.61 -12.38
C VAL A 39 14.79 42.77 -12.13
N PRO A 40 15.94 42.52 -11.47
CA PRO A 40 17.02 43.50 -11.40
C PRO A 40 17.56 43.84 -12.80
N GLU A 41 17.88 45.11 -13.05
CA GLU A 41 18.39 45.60 -14.33
C GLU A 41 19.41 46.73 -14.10
N GLU A 42 20.54 46.69 -14.78
CA GLU A 42 21.66 47.62 -14.57
C GLU A 42 21.31 49.06 -14.94
N LYS A 43 20.48 49.23 -15.97
CA LYS A 43 20.15 50.55 -16.51
C LYS A 43 19.18 51.36 -15.65
N PHE A 44 18.26 50.68 -14.95
CA PHE A 44 17.14 51.30 -14.23
C PHE A 44 17.00 50.83 -12.78
N GLY A 45 17.85 49.92 -12.30
CA GLY A 45 17.72 49.24 -11.00
C GLY A 45 16.87 47.97 -11.11
N SER A 46 15.63 48.09 -11.59
CA SER A 46 14.75 46.97 -11.91
C SER A 46 13.77 47.31 -13.04
N CYS A 47 13.15 46.27 -13.62
CA CYS A 47 12.15 46.42 -14.69
C CYS A 47 11.12 45.27 -14.63
N LEU A 48 10.03 45.39 -15.40
CA LEU A 48 8.98 44.38 -15.45
C LEU A 48 9.06 43.59 -16.75
N CYS A 49 9.17 42.26 -16.64
CA CYS A 49 9.29 41.35 -17.77
C CYS A 49 8.04 40.51 -17.96
N PHE A 50 7.60 40.45 -19.21
CA PHE A 50 6.42 39.73 -19.69
C PHE A 50 6.87 38.46 -20.42
N ASP A 51 6.22 37.34 -20.14
CA ASP A 51 6.61 36.03 -20.68
C ASP A 51 6.15 35.76 -22.12
N GLY A 52 5.33 36.65 -22.69
CA GLY A 52 4.71 36.49 -24.00
C GLY A 52 3.46 35.60 -24.01
N ASN A 53 2.89 35.30 -22.85
CA ASN A 53 1.76 34.38 -22.68
C ASN A 53 0.83 34.79 -21.53
N GLY A 54 -0.14 35.67 -21.82
CA GLY A 54 -1.20 36.02 -20.87
C GLY A 54 -0.91 37.25 -20.02
N ASP A 55 0.36 37.66 -19.93
CA ASP A 55 0.77 38.85 -19.18
C ASP A 55 0.28 40.14 -19.84
N SER A 56 -0.39 41.02 -19.08
CA SER A 56 -0.78 42.35 -19.54
C SER A 56 -1.11 43.28 -18.38
N ILE A 57 -1.06 44.58 -18.65
CA ILE A 57 -1.53 45.62 -17.72
C ILE A 57 -2.70 46.35 -18.38
N THR A 58 -3.75 46.60 -17.60
CA THR A 58 -4.93 47.32 -18.07
C THR A 58 -5.35 48.44 -17.12
N ILE A 59 -5.85 49.53 -17.67
CA ILE A 59 -6.57 50.57 -16.93
C ILE A 59 -7.95 50.69 -17.56
N LEU A 60 -9.00 50.69 -16.74
CA LEU A 60 -10.35 51.00 -17.21
C LEU A 60 -10.38 52.40 -17.84
N ASP A 61 -11.37 52.66 -18.71
CA ASP A 61 -11.47 53.96 -19.36
C ASP A 61 -11.57 55.10 -18.33
N ASN A 62 -10.75 56.14 -18.55
CA ASN A 62 -10.71 57.36 -17.75
C ASN A 62 -10.69 58.57 -18.69
N ALA A 63 -11.37 59.65 -18.30
CA ALA A 63 -11.41 60.89 -19.07
C ALA A 63 -10.01 61.49 -19.33
N THR A 64 -9.05 61.33 -18.41
CA THR A 64 -7.67 61.82 -18.58
C THR A 64 -6.91 61.09 -19.69
N LEU A 65 -7.32 59.87 -20.06
CA LEU A 65 -6.71 59.08 -21.14
C LEU A 65 -7.33 59.39 -22.52
N ARG A 66 -8.32 60.28 -22.60
CA ARG A 66 -9.02 60.65 -23.85
C ARG A 66 -8.30 61.80 -24.55
N LEU A 67 -7.12 61.48 -25.07
CA LEU A 67 -6.16 62.46 -25.55
C LEU A 67 -6.46 62.96 -26.98
N HIS A 68 -6.42 64.27 -27.16
CA HIS A 68 -6.57 64.94 -28.46
C HIS A 68 -5.23 65.06 -29.20
N ASN A 69 -4.18 65.37 -28.45
CA ASN A 69 -2.78 65.33 -28.85
C ASN A 69 -2.06 64.42 -27.85
N TYR A 70 -0.94 63.81 -28.23
CA TYR A 70 -0.25 62.92 -27.30
C TYR A 70 1.24 62.79 -27.57
N THR A 71 1.94 62.40 -26.50
CA THR A 71 3.20 61.66 -26.56
C THR A 71 3.05 60.41 -25.73
N ALA A 72 3.39 59.25 -26.30
CA ALA A 72 3.50 58.00 -25.55
C ALA A 72 4.93 57.48 -25.70
N GLU A 73 5.59 57.19 -24.59
CA GLU A 73 6.97 56.74 -24.59
C GLU A 73 7.21 55.62 -23.57
N VAL A 74 8.17 54.74 -23.86
CA VAL A 74 8.49 53.57 -23.03
C VAL A 74 9.86 53.02 -23.42
N TRP A 75 10.60 52.51 -22.43
CA TRP A 75 11.75 51.65 -22.68
C TRP A 75 11.31 50.21 -22.86
N ILE A 76 11.77 49.57 -23.94
CA ILE A 76 11.47 48.18 -24.25
C ILE A 76 12.76 47.39 -24.50
N LYS A 77 12.81 46.15 -24.00
CA LYS A 77 13.79 45.12 -24.34
C LYS A 77 13.05 43.89 -24.85
N PRO A 78 12.54 43.93 -26.09
CA PRO A 78 11.65 42.90 -26.59
C PRO A 78 12.44 41.64 -26.99
N GLU A 79 11.83 40.48 -26.78
CA GLU A 79 12.32 39.21 -27.30
C GLU A 79 11.63 38.86 -28.63
N GLN A 80 12.34 38.11 -29.47
CA GLN A 80 11.84 37.75 -30.79
C GLN A 80 10.63 36.83 -30.69
N THR A 81 9.56 37.20 -31.38
CA THR A 81 8.38 36.36 -31.60
C THR A 81 8.02 36.36 -33.09
N ASN A 82 7.31 35.33 -33.55
CA ASN A 82 6.86 35.21 -34.94
C ASN A 82 5.54 35.97 -35.22
N ASN A 83 5.01 36.66 -34.21
CA ASN A 83 3.71 37.34 -34.27
C ASN A 83 3.86 38.83 -33.96
N TRP A 84 2.80 39.58 -34.17
CA TRP A 84 2.71 40.96 -33.69
C TRP A 84 2.70 41.01 -32.16
N GLN A 85 3.32 42.04 -31.59
CA GLN A 85 3.32 42.28 -30.14
C GLN A 85 2.71 43.66 -29.85
N GLY A 86 1.72 43.70 -28.96
CA GLY A 86 1.11 44.95 -28.50
C GLY A 86 1.92 45.55 -27.35
N VAL A 87 2.49 46.74 -27.57
CA VAL A 87 3.28 47.44 -26.54
C VAL A 87 2.35 48.28 -25.66
N LEU A 88 1.68 49.28 -26.24
CA LEU A 88 0.80 50.21 -25.53
C LEU A 88 -0.25 50.80 -26.48
N GLY A 89 -1.50 50.92 -26.03
CA GLY A 89 -2.56 51.63 -26.75
C GLY A 89 -3.97 51.33 -26.24
N LYS A 90 -4.98 51.97 -26.86
CA LYS A 90 -6.40 51.68 -26.60
C LYS A 90 -7.08 51.05 -27.82
N PRO A 91 -8.10 50.19 -27.62
CA PRO A 91 -8.90 49.60 -28.70
C PRO A 91 -9.58 50.66 -29.57
N GLY A 92 -9.60 50.42 -30.87
CA GLY A 92 -10.01 51.40 -31.88
C GLY A 92 -8.83 52.19 -32.46
N ARG A 93 -7.61 51.71 -32.19
CA ARG A 93 -6.32 52.34 -32.57
C ARG A 93 -6.23 53.78 -32.09
N HIS A 94 -6.15 53.98 -30.78
CA HIS A 94 -5.76 55.28 -30.22
C HIS A 94 -4.34 55.20 -29.67
N TYR A 95 -3.43 56.02 -30.23
CA TYR A 95 -2.00 56.09 -29.88
C TYR A 95 -1.34 54.72 -29.69
N ASN A 96 -1.58 53.81 -30.64
CA ASN A 96 -1.09 52.44 -30.55
C ASN A 96 0.37 52.33 -30.98
N ILE A 97 1.15 51.60 -30.19
CA ILE A 97 2.50 51.14 -30.50
C ILE A 97 2.46 49.62 -30.66
N TRP A 98 2.67 49.16 -31.90
CA TRP A 98 2.81 47.74 -32.21
C TRP A 98 4.24 47.43 -32.66
N LEU A 99 4.72 46.24 -32.34
CA LEU A 99 6.00 45.73 -32.83
C LEU A 99 5.78 44.59 -33.82
N GLY A 100 6.38 44.72 -35.02
CA GLY A 100 6.33 43.69 -36.06
C GLY A 100 7.41 42.62 -35.90
N ALA A 101 7.23 41.46 -36.54
CA ALA A 101 8.14 40.31 -36.45
C ALA A 101 9.55 40.58 -37.01
N SER A 102 9.72 41.58 -37.88
CA SER A 102 11.01 42.05 -38.39
C SER A 102 11.61 43.22 -37.59
N GLY A 103 11.04 43.57 -36.43
CA GLY A 103 11.60 44.59 -35.53
C GLY A 103 11.31 46.05 -35.92
N TYR A 104 10.27 46.31 -36.72
CA TYR A 104 9.78 47.67 -36.96
C TYR A 104 8.71 48.08 -35.96
N VAL A 105 8.66 49.38 -35.64
CA VAL A 105 7.59 50.00 -34.85
C VAL A 105 6.47 50.46 -35.78
N HIS A 106 5.23 50.15 -35.39
CA HIS A 106 4.02 50.45 -36.13
C HIS A 106 3.10 51.32 -35.29
N HIS A 107 3.21 52.63 -35.51
CA HIS A 107 2.42 53.66 -34.83
C HIS A 107 1.10 53.88 -35.57
N ARG A 108 -0.02 53.52 -34.91
CA ARG A 108 -1.37 53.65 -35.49
C ARG A 108 -2.31 54.47 -34.64
N PHE A 109 -3.14 55.23 -35.33
CA PHE A 109 -4.20 56.05 -34.77
C PHE A 109 -5.42 56.06 -35.71
N ASN A 110 -6.58 56.48 -35.21
CA ASN A 110 -7.77 56.69 -36.02
C ASN A 110 -7.93 58.19 -36.32
N ALA A 111 -7.99 58.57 -37.60
CA ALA A 111 -8.16 59.95 -38.03
C ALA A 111 -8.94 60.03 -39.36
N GLY A 112 -9.78 61.07 -39.51
CA GLY A 112 -10.44 61.36 -40.81
C GLY A 112 -11.34 60.26 -41.37
N GLY A 113 -11.83 59.35 -40.51
CA GLY A 113 -12.61 58.17 -40.92
C GLY A 113 -11.77 56.94 -41.31
N ASN A 114 -10.44 57.05 -41.31
CA ASN A 114 -9.53 55.91 -41.43
C ASN A 114 -9.17 55.39 -40.03
N TRP A 115 -9.76 54.25 -39.66
CA TRP A 115 -9.51 53.57 -38.38
C TRP A 115 -8.07 53.07 -38.22
N ASN A 116 -7.31 53.00 -39.31
CA ASN A 116 -5.92 52.55 -39.35
C ASN A 116 -4.97 53.61 -39.97
N ALA A 117 -5.22 54.88 -39.68
CA ALA A 117 -4.26 55.93 -40.01
C ALA A 117 -2.96 55.73 -39.21
N GLY A 118 -1.86 56.32 -39.68
CA GLY A 118 -0.57 56.19 -39.03
C GLY A 118 0.57 56.68 -39.90
N VAL A 119 1.74 56.83 -39.28
CA VAL A 119 2.98 57.07 -40.00
C VAL A 119 3.42 55.83 -40.78
N PRO A 120 4.35 55.95 -41.75
CA PRO A 120 5.07 54.80 -42.29
C PRO A 120 5.68 53.98 -41.16
N ASN A 121 5.74 52.66 -41.33
CA ASN A 121 6.49 51.82 -40.39
C ASN A 121 7.95 52.29 -40.38
N THR A 122 8.62 52.15 -39.23
CA THR A 122 10.08 52.29 -39.22
C THR A 122 10.72 51.19 -40.08
N GLU A 123 12.00 51.35 -40.41
CA GLU A 123 12.76 50.35 -41.17
C GLU A 123 12.81 49.00 -40.42
N ASP A 124 12.83 47.89 -41.17
CA ASP A 124 13.06 46.56 -40.59
C ASP A 124 14.39 46.54 -39.82
N GLY A 125 14.39 45.90 -38.65
CA GLY A 125 15.54 45.86 -37.76
C GLY A 125 15.81 47.15 -36.98
N SER A 126 14.91 48.14 -37.02
CA SER A 126 15.01 49.35 -36.18
C SER A 126 15.07 49.03 -34.67
N ILE A 127 14.46 47.90 -34.28
CA ILE A 127 14.57 47.30 -32.96
C ILE A 127 15.25 45.94 -33.11
N VAL A 128 16.40 45.79 -32.46
CA VAL A 128 17.12 44.50 -32.36
C VAL A 128 16.64 43.78 -31.11
N TRP A 129 16.25 42.51 -31.26
CA TRP A 129 15.75 41.69 -30.16
C TRP A 129 16.79 41.52 -29.04
N GLY A 130 16.33 41.54 -27.78
CA GLY A 130 17.16 41.39 -26.59
C GLY A 130 17.94 42.63 -26.16
N GLN A 131 17.76 43.78 -26.83
CA GLN A 131 18.42 45.05 -26.50
C GLN A 131 17.41 46.11 -26.05
N TRP A 132 17.85 47.02 -25.17
CA TRP A 132 17.05 48.15 -24.70
C TRP A 132 16.93 49.24 -25.76
N TYR A 133 15.71 49.65 -26.05
CA TYR A 133 15.38 50.80 -26.90
C TYR A 133 14.34 51.68 -26.22
N HIS A 134 14.53 53.00 -26.30
CA HIS A 134 13.49 53.97 -25.98
C HIS A 134 12.63 54.20 -27.23
N VAL A 135 11.32 53.99 -27.13
CA VAL A 135 10.38 54.25 -28.23
C VAL A 135 9.42 55.34 -27.81
N ALA A 136 9.31 56.40 -28.61
CA ALA A 136 8.36 57.48 -28.38
C ALA A 136 7.55 57.76 -29.66
N ILE A 137 6.22 57.88 -29.52
CA ILE A 137 5.32 58.32 -30.59
C ILE A 137 4.68 59.65 -30.21
N THR A 138 4.59 60.59 -31.16
CA THR A 138 3.93 61.88 -30.94
C THR A 138 2.89 62.16 -32.01
N ASN A 139 1.83 62.87 -31.66
CA ASN A 139 0.83 63.34 -32.60
C ASN A 139 0.15 64.62 -32.09
N ASP A 140 0.28 65.72 -32.84
CA ASP A 140 -0.30 67.03 -32.51
C ASP A 140 -1.65 67.30 -33.21
N GLY A 141 -2.22 66.27 -33.85
CA GLY A 141 -3.43 66.36 -34.67
C GLY A 141 -3.19 66.86 -36.11
N GLN A 142 -1.97 67.30 -36.44
CA GLN A 142 -1.56 67.70 -37.79
C GLN A 142 -0.40 66.85 -38.32
N THR A 143 0.53 66.47 -37.46
CA THR A 143 1.72 65.67 -37.77
C THR A 143 1.94 64.60 -36.70
N ALA A 144 2.13 63.37 -37.14
CA ALA A 144 2.49 62.24 -36.30
C ALA A 144 3.96 61.85 -36.54
N ARG A 145 4.67 61.45 -35.48
CA ARG A 145 6.09 61.07 -35.52
C ARG A 145 6.37 59.84 -34.66
N THR A 146 7.39 59.07 -35.05
CA THR A 146 7.96 57.97 -34.26
C THR A 146 9.45 58.19 -34.08
N TYR A 147 9.92 58.09 -32.84
CA TYR A 147 11.31 58.21 -32.43
C TYR A 147 11.79 56.90 -31.79
N ILE A 148 13.03 56.51 -32.09
CA ILE A 148 13.72 55.39 -31.44
C ILE A 148 15.06 55.90 -30.92
N ASN A 149 15.33 55.72 -29.63
CA ASN A 149 16.51 56.25 -28.92
C ASN A 149 16.72 57.76 -29.15
N GLY A 150 15.63 58.54 -29.17
CA GLY A 150 15.71 60.00 -29.38
C GLY A 150 16.14 60.40 -30.80
N ILE A 151 15.93 59.52 -31.79
CA ILE A 151 16.17 59.78 -33.22
C ILE A 151 14.85 59.63 -33.97
N LEU A 152 14.47 60.62 -34.78
CA LEU A 152 13.26 60.58 -35.62
C LEU A 152 13.41 59.49 -36.69
N LYS A 153 12.46 58.55 -36.74
CA LYS A 153 12.47 57.41 -37.68
C LYS A 153 11.36 57.46 -38.72
N ALA A 154 10.20 58.03 -38.37
CA ALA A 154 9.08 58.16 -39.29
C ALA A 154 8.25 59.41 -38.96
N GLU A 155 7.70 60.05 -39.98
CA GLU A 155 6.82 61.22 -39.87
C GLU A 155 5.75 61.16 -40.97
N SER A 156 4.54 61.65 -40.67
CA SER A 156 3.48 61.84 -41.66
C SER A 156 2.51 62.93 -41.21
N ALA A 157 1.90 63.62 -42.17
CA ALA A 157 0.74 64.45 -41.91
C ALA A 157 -0.46 63.58 -41.47
N VAL A 158 -1.33 64.17 -40.65
CA VAL A 158 -2.58 63.58 -40.16
C VAL A 158 -3.72 64.16 -40.99
N ASP A 159 -4.45 63.30 -41.70
CA ASP A 159 -5.57 63.71 -42.55
C ASP A 159 -6.88 63.63 -41.75
N GLY A 160 -7.34 64.78 -41.24
CA GLY A 160 -8.57 64.92 -40.44
C GLY A 160 -8.37 64.86 -38.92
N ASN A 161 -9.47 65.02 -38.17
CA ASN A 161 -9.42 65.03 -36.71
C ASN A 161 -9.12 63.63 -36.14
N LEU A 162 -8.29 63.57 -35.10
CA LEU A 162 -8.06 62.35 -34.34
C LEU A 162 -9.34 61.89 -33.63
N ALA A 163 -9.64 60.60 -33.76
CA ALA A 163 -10.74 59.99 -33.03
C ALA A 163 -10.33 59.72 -31.58
N ILE A 164 -11.25 59.96 -30.65
CA ILE A 164 -11.04 59.84 -29.22
C ILE A 164 -11.89 58.70 -28.70
N GLY A 165 -11.23 57.65 -28.22
CA GLY A 165 -11.89 56.44 -27.73
C GLY A 165 -12.15 56.47 -26.22
N ASN A 166 -13.23 55.83 -25.81
CA ASN A 166 -13.63 55.61 -24.41
C ASN A 166 -13.38 54.15 -23.97
N THR A 167 -12.30 53.53 -24.45
CA THR A 167 -11.93 52.13 -24.23
C THR A 167 -10.81 51.97 -23.21
N PRO A 168 -10.56 50.80 -22.61
CA PRO A 168 -9.46 50.62 -21.66
C PRO A 168 -8.07 50.89 -22.27
N LEU A 169 -7.12 51.34 -21.46
CA LEU A 169 -5.70 51.34 -21.85
C LEU A 169 -5.14 49.93 -21.68
N ILE A 170 -4.41 49.44 -22.68
CA ILE A 170 -3.85 48.10 -22.72
C ILE A 170 -2.34 48.19 -22.94
N VAL A 171 -1.59 47.45 -22.14
CA VAL A 171 -0.13 47.26 -22.25
C VAL A 171 0.18 45.77 -22.26
N GLY A 172 1.05 45.33 -23.15
CA GLY A 172 1.57 43.95 -23.17
C GLY A 172 0.70 42.89 -23.84
N ARG A 173 -0.44 43.25 -24.45
CA ARG A 173 -1.28 42.33 -25.26
C ARG A 173 -1.93 43.04 -26.44
N HIS A 174 -2.72 42.32 -27.25
CA HIS A 174 -3.42 42.89 -28.41
C HIS A 174 -4.20 44.18 -28.05
N LEU A 175 -3.85 45.29 -28.70
CA LEU A 175 -4.33 46.63 -28.34
C LEU A 175 -5.77 46.91 -28.78
N ASP A 176 -6.35 46.07 -29.64
CA ASP A 176 -7.79 46.08 -29.98
C ASP A 176 -8.62 45.07 -29.14
N ASP A 177 -8.18 44.77 -27.91
CA ASP A 177 -8.86 43.95 -26.90
C ASP A 177 -9.18 42.49 -27.30
N SER A 178 -8.15 41.78 -27.78
CA SER A 178 -8.20 40.33 -27.96
C SER A 178 -7.14 39.62 -27.09
N GLN A 179 -7.38 38.36 -26.73
CA GLN A 179 -6.42 37.55 -25.96
C GLN A 179 -5.35 36.94 -26.88
N SER A 180 -4.57 37.78 -27.55
CA SER A 180 -3.49 37.40 -28.47
C SER A 180 -2.39 38.48 -28.51
N ALA A 181 -1.38 38.31 -29.37
CA ALA A 181 -0.33 39.31 -29.60
C ALA A 181 0.35 39.83 -28.31
N TYR A 182 0.61 38.92 -27.37
CA TYR A 182 1.27 39.22 -26.10
C TYR A 182 2.71 39.70 -26.34
N TYR A 183 3.10 40.71 -25.57
CA TYR A 183 4.47 41.21 -25.54
C TYR A 183 5.35 40.25 -24.76
N LYS A 184 6.53 39.95 -25.30
CA LYS A 184 7.55 39.15 -24.66
C LYS A 184 8.82 39.98 -24.49
N GLY A 185 9.33 40.04 -23.26
CA GLY A 185 10.51 40.83 -22.90
C GLY A 185 10.21 41.84 -21.81
N CYS A 186 11.14 42.75 -21.58
CA CYS A 186 11.06 43.67 -20.44
C CYS A 186 10.65 45.09 -20.86
N MET A 187 9.99 45.81 -19.96
CA MET A 187 9.62 47.22 -20.13
C MET A 187 10.00 48.02 -18.88
N ALA A 188 10.35 49.29 -19.07
CA ALA A 188 10.61 50.24 -17.98
C ALA A 188 10.13 51.65 -18.37
N HIS A 189 9.78 52.46 -17.37
CA HIS A 189 9.44 53.89 -17.52
C HIS A 189 8.45 54.20 -18.66
N LEU A 190 7.23 53.66 -18.55
CA LEU A 190 6.15 53.98 -19.49
C LEU A 190 5.52 55.32 -19.12
N ARG A 191 5.45 56.25 -20.07
CA ARG A 191 4.81 57.57 -19.90
C ARG A 191 3.80 57.91 -20.98
N LEU A 192 2.80 58.68 -20.59
CA LEU A 192 1.81 59.26 -21.49
C LEU A 192 1.63 60.74 -21.18
N TYR A 193 1.61 61.58 -22.21
CA TYR A 193 1.43 63.03 -22.12
C TYR A 193 0.24 63.48 -22.97
N ASP A 194 -0.43 64.54 -22.55
CA ASP A 194 -1.61 65.12 -23.24
C ASP A 194 -1.29 66.00 -24.46
N ASN A 195 -0.01 66.10 -24.81
CA ASN A 195 0.45 66.88 -25.95
C ASN A 195 1.80 66.34 -26.48
N VAL A 196 2.25 66.89 -27.60
CA VAL A 196 3.54 66.52 -28.19
C VAL A 196 4.71 67.07 -27.40
N LEU A 197 5.65 66.20 -27.01
CA LEU A 197 6.95 66.57 -26.49
C LEU A 197 7.87 66.98 -27.64
N THR A 198 8.73 67.95 -27.36
CA THR A 198 9.87 68.28 -28.21
C THR A 198 10.94 67.19 -28.12
N LEU A 199 11.83 67.14 -29.12
CA LEU A 199 12.93 66.17 -29.12
C LEU A 199 13.84 66.30 -27.89
N GLU A 200 14.06 67.53 -27.42
CA GLU A 200 14.88 67.77 -26.23
C GLU A 200 14.18 67.32 -24.94
N GLU A 201 12.85 67.43 -24.87
CA GLU A 201 12.09 66.87 -23.74
C GLU A 201 12.15 65.34 -23.73
N ILE A 202 11.99 64.68 -24.89
CA ILE A 202 12.14 63.22 -25.02
C ILE A 202 13.55 62.79 -24.57
N ARG A 203 14.60 63.50 -25.00
CA ARG A 203 15.98 63.20 -24.58
C ARG A 203 16.21 63.44 -23.10
N ARG A 204 15.61 64.48 -22.53
CA ARG A 204 15.69 64.76 -21.10
C ARG A 204 15.05 63.64 -20.29
N ASP A 205 13.88 63.16 -20.71
CA ASP A 205 13.17 62.09 -20.00
C ASP A 205 13.95 60.78 -20.08
N MET A 206 14.54 60.45 -21.24
CA MET A 206 15.49 59.33 -21.40
C MET A 206 16.69 59.43 -20.45
N LEU A 207 17.33 60.60 -20.36
CA LEU A 207 18.47 60.84 -19.48
C LEU A 207 18.07 60.74 -18.00
N GLN A 208 16.86 61.19 -17.64
CA GLN A 208 16.35 61.10 -16.29
C GLN A 208 16.13 59.63 -15.88
N ASP A 209 15.62 58.79 -16.77
CA ASP A 209 15.43 57.35 -16.52
C ASP A 209 16.76 56.64 -16.28
N GLU A 210 17.77 56.94 -17.11
CA GLU A 210 19.13 56.39 -16.98
C GLU A 210 19.88 56.91 -15.74
N SER A 211 19.38 57.97 -15.10
CA SER A 211 20.06 58.64 -13.98
C SER A 211 19.81 58.01 -12.61
N ALA A 212 18.83 57.12 -12.46
CA ALA A 212 18.47 56.53 -11.15
C ALA A 212 19.53 55.55 -10.61
N ALA A 213 20.09 54.68 -11.47
CA ALA A 213 21.22 53.81 -11.11
C ALA A 213 22.57 54.57 -11.11
N SER A 214 22.71 55.51 -12.04
CA SER A 214 23.91 56.37 -12.17
C SER A 214 24.12 57.27 -10.95
N ALA A 215 23.06 57.74 -10.28
CA ALA A 215 23.16 58.56 -9.08
C ALA A 215 23.69 57.79 -7.85
N PHE A 216 23.35 56.50 -7.73
CA PHE A 216 23.88 55.64 -6.66
C PHE A 216 25.36 55.31 -6.89
N VAL A 217 25.73 54.90 -8.11
CA VAL A 217 27.14 54.65 -8.47
C VAL A 217 27.97 55.93 -8.38
N ARG A 218 27.40 57.09 -8.74
CA ARG A 218 28.09 58.38 -8.62
C ARG A 218 28.32 58.81 -7.17
N SER A 219 27.34 58.59 -6.29
CA SER A 219 27.47 58.91 -4.86
C SER A 219 28.32 57.91 -4.08
N HIS A 220 28.48 56.68 -4.58
CA HIS A 220 29.32 55.69 -3.92
C HIS A 220 30.18 54.86 -4.90
N PRO A 221 31.24 55.45 -5.46
CA PRO A 221 31.95 54.88 -6.61
C PRO A 221 33.11 53.95 -6.29
N ILE A 222 33.38 53.71 -5.01
CA ILE A 222 34.44 52.83 -4.56
C ILE A 222 33.83 51.53 -4.06
N ASP A 223 34.35 50.42 -4.53
CA ASP A 223 34.20 49.11 -3.91
C ASP A 223 35.57 48.56 -3.47
N PHE A 224 35.59 47.58 -2.57
CA PHE A 224 36.85 47.00 -2.12
C PHE A 224 36.79 45.53 -1.75
N GLU A 225 37.95 44.89 -1.88
CA GLU A 225 38.19 43.58 -1.32
C GLU A 225 39.46 43.56 -0.48
N LEU A 226 39.40 42.93 0.68
CA LEU A 226 40.56 42.58 1.51
C LEU A 226 40.68 41.05 1.56
N TYR A 227 41.80 40.52 1.10
CA TYR A 227 42.03 39.07 1.05
C TYR A 227 43.50 38.70 1.28
N ASN A 228 43.76 37.44 1.62
CA ASN A 228 45.10 36.91 1.86
C ASN A 228 45.77 36.45 0.55
N GLU A 229 47.01 35.95 0.62
CA GLU A 229 47.76 35.49 -0.56
C GLU A 229 47.08 34.33 -1.35
N ASP A 230 46.10 33.65 -0.76
CA ASP A 230 45.30 32.58 -1.39
C ASP A 230 43.96 33.07 -1.97
N ASN A 231 43.73 34.39 -2.06
CA ASN A 231 42.46 35.01 -2.48
C ASN A 231 41.27 34.67 -1.59
N HIS A 232 41.51 34.41 -0.30
CA HIS A 232 40.45 34.21 0.69
C HIS A 232 40.29 35.44 1.59
N HIS A 233 39.04 35.79 1.91
CA HIS A 233 38.71 36.84 2.89
C HIS A 233 38.93 36.35 4.33
N VAL A 234 40.19 36.05 4.65
CA VAL A 234 40.63 35.47 5.92
C VAL A 234 41.80 36.27 6.49
N LEU A 235 41.81 36.45 7.81
CA LEU A 235 42.95 36.96 8.58
C LEU A 235 43.35 35.89 9.62
N PHE A 236 44.56 35.36 9.51
CA PHE A 236 45.03 34.32 10.43
C PHE A 236 45.44 34.87 11.79
N ILE A 237 45.19 34.08 12.84
CA ILE A 237 45.88 34.14 14.13
C ILE A 237 47.11 33.25 13.99
N ASP A 238 48.30 33.85 13.88
CA ASP A 238 49.56 33.13 13.68
C ASP A 238 50.67 33.69 14.61
N ASN A 239 51.74 32.90 14.81
CA ASN A 239 52.98 33.29 15.47
C ASN A 239 54.04 33.80 14.49
N HIS A 240 53.69 34.04 13.22
CA HIS A 240 54.65 34.55 12.23
C HIS A 240 55.27 35.88 12.71
N PRO A 241 56.61 35.94 12.88
CA PRO A 241 57.27 37.08 13.52
C PRO A 241 57.06 38.39 12.75
N GLU A 242 56.83 38.34 11.43
CA GLU A 242 56.60 39.50 10.58
C GLU A 242 55.11 39.76 10.28
N GLY A 243 54.18 38.97 10.82
CA GLY A 243 52.77 38.99 10.40
C GLY A 243 52.56 38.44 8.97
N GLN A 244 51.32 38.49 8.49
CA GLN A 244 50.92 38.05 7.13
C GLN A 244 50.72 39.25 6.20
N THR A 245 50.69 38.98 4.90
CA THR A 245 50.35 39.96 3.86
C THR A 245 48.88 39.84 3.49
N LEU A 246 48.17 40.96 3.41
CA LEU A 246 46.83 41.06 2.81
C LEU A 246 46.87 42.01 1.62
N SER A 247 46.12 41.67 0.58
CA SER A 247 45.86 42.56 -0.56
C SER A 247 44.56 43.33 -0.33
N LEU A 248 44.63 44.65 -0.39
CA LEU A 248 43.50 45.56 -0.42
C LEU A 248 43.29 46.03 -1.86
N ASP A 249 42.28 45.47 -2.52
CA ASP A 249 41.86 45.87 -3.86
C ASP A 249 40.80 46.95 -3.77
N ILE A 250 41.03 48.06 -4.47
CA ILE A 250 40.12 49.21 -4.53
C ILE A 250 39.61 49.33 -5.96
N LEU A 251 38.33 49.07 -6.17
CA LEU A 251 37.69 49.17 -7.47
C LEU A 251 37.00 50.53 -7.61
N ASN A 252 37.35 51.28 -8.64
CA ASN A 252 36.52 52.40 -9.10
C ASN A 252 35.38 51.83 -9.97
N SER A 253 34.20 51.68 -9.38
CA SER A 253 33.01 51.14 -10.05
C SER A 253 32.28 52.17 -10.91
N SER A 254 32.71 53.43 -10.87
CA SER A 254 32.13 54.50 -11.68
C SER A 254 32.69 54.52 -13.10
N PRO A 255 31.95 55.11 -14.06
CA PRO A 255 32.43 55.33 -15.42
C PRO A 255 33.41 56.51 -15.55
N GLN A 256 33.80 57.17 -14.45
CA GLN A 256 34.69 58.33 -14.46
C GLN A 256 35.94 58.11 -13.62
N ASN A 257 37.03 58.76 -14.00
CA ASN A 257 38.27 58.73 -13.22
C ASN A 257 38.09 59.47 -11.89
N ILE A 258 38.60 58.89 -10.80
CA ILE A 258 38.60 59.52 -9.46
C ILE A 258 40.01 60.01 -9.16
N GLN A 259 40.18 61.30 -8.92
CA GLN A 259 41.45 61.90 -8.52
C GLN A 259 41.60 61.89 -7.00
N LEU A 260 42.74 61.38 -6.55
CA LEU A 260 43.20 61.51 -5.17
C LEU A 260 43.92 62.84 -5.06
N ASN A 261 43.46 63.68 -4.13
CA ASN A 261 44.04 65.00 -3.87
C ASN A 261 45.44 64.87 -3.27
N ASP A 262 46.36 65.76 -3.63
CA ASP A 262 47.58 65.90 -2.85
C ASP A 262 47.27 66.61 -1.53
N ILE A 263 47.09 65.83 -0.47
CA ILE A 263 46.78 66.31 0.89
C ILE A 263 47.94 66.11 1.87
N GLY A 264 49.12 65.72 1.37
CA GLY A 264 50.32 65.50 2.18
C GLY A 264 51.16 64.30 1.77
N GLN A 265 52.20 64.03 2.56
CA GLN A 265 53.19 62.96 2.29
C GLN A 265 53.10 61.78 3.27
N THR A 266 52.43 61.96 4.41
CA THR A 266 52.32 60.95 5.47
C THR A 266 50.87 60.86 5.93
N ALA A 267 50.32 59.63 5.95
CA ALA A 267 48.98 59.37 6.45
C ALA A 267 48.84 59.76 7.93
N THR A 268 47.66 60.29 8.29
CA THR A 268 47.25 60.56 9.68
C THR A 268 45.74 60.36 9.80
N SER A 269 45.20 60.40 11.03
CA SER A 269 43.75 60.35 11.26
C SER A 269 42.95 61.49 10.60
N GLN A 270 43.60 62.59 10.19
CA GLN A 270 42.96 63.73 9.53
C GLN A 270 43.34 63.85 8.05
N ALA A 271 44.51 63.36 7.65
CA ALA A 271 45.03 63.40 6.28
C ALA A 271 45.20 61.98 5.73
N HIS A 272 44.13 61.44 5.13
CA HIS A 272 44.12 60.15 4.46
C HIS A 272 43.05 60.13 3.36
N HIS A 273 43.22 59.24 2.37
CA HIS A 273 42.20 58.97 1.37
C HIS A 273 41.31 57.79 1.77
N LEU A 274 41.90 56.82 2.48
CA LEU A 274 41.23 55.58 2.85
C LEU A 274 41.45 55.31 4.34
N GLU A 275 40.42 54.87 5.02
CA GLU A 275 40.46 54.40 6.40
C GLU A 275 39.84 53.00 6.46
N LEU A 276 40.66 51.99 6.75
CA LEU A 276 40.19 50.64 7.04
C LEU A 276 39.87 50.52 8.52
N ARG A 277 38.58 50.43 8.86
CA ARG A 277 38.08 50.25 10.21
C ARG A 277 37.84 48.78 10.52
N PHE A 278 38.47 48.31 11.59
CA PHE A 278 38.32 46.99 12.14
C PHE A 278 37.50 47.05 13.43
N ARG A 279 36.78 45.97 13.76
CA ARG A 279 36.22 45.85 15.11
C ARG A 279 37.35 45.85 16.15
N PRO A 280 37.13 46.40 17.36
CA PRO A 280 38.08 46.28 18.46
C PRO A 280 38.55 44.84 18.64
N GLU A 281 39.84 44.68 18.97
CA GLU A 281 40.47 43.36 19.19
C GLU A 281 40.48 42.45 17.95
N THR A 282 40.33 43.00 16.73
CA THR A 282 40.54 42.22 15.50
C THR A 282 42.01 42.04 15.19
N LEU A 283 42.81 43.11 15.26
CA LEU A 283 44.24 43.10 14.97
C LEU A 283 45.06 42.86 16.25
N ALA A 284 46.09 42.02 16.17
CA ALA A 284 46.93 41.68 17.32
C ALA A 284 47.75 42.90 17.79
N PRO A 285 47.66 43.31 19.08
CA PRO A 285 48.40 44.45 19.60
C PRO A 285 49.92 44.39 19.37
N ALA A 286 50.51 43.19 19.45
CA ALA A 286 51.95 42.98 19.23
C ALA A 286 52.41 43.20 17.77
N ASN A 287 51.47 43.18 16.82
CA ASN A 287 51.74 43.33 15.39
C ASN A 287 51.40 44.73 14.87
N LEU A 288 50.66 45.57 15.63
CA LEU A 288 50.25 46.91 15.17
C LEU A 288 51.43 47.76 14.68
N ALA A 289 52.54 47.77 15.42
CA ALA A 289 53.74 48.52 15.05
C ALA A 289 54.44 47.99 13.78
N LYS A 290 54.14 46.76 13.36
CA LYS A 290 54.70 46.09 12.18
C LYS A 290 53.86 46.31 10.92
N ILE A 291 52.60 46.73 11.07
CA ILE A 291 51.70 46.95 9.94
C ILE A 291 52.22 48.07 9.05
N LYS A 292 52.40 47.79 7.76
CA LYS A 292 52.88 48.73 6.74
C LYS A 292 52.15 48.51 5.41
N VAL A 293 51.96 49.57 4.65
CA VAL A 293 51.65 49.47 3.22
C VAL A 293 52.96 49.29 2.46
N ALA A 294 53.08 48.18 1.72
CA ALA A 294 54.25 47.81 0.93
C ALA A 294 54.12 48.17 -0.56
N THR A 295 53.03 48.86 -0.95
CA THR A 295 52.85 49.41 -2.28
C THR A 295 53.50 50.78 -2.39
N ASP A 296 54.34 50.97 -3.42
CA ASP A 296 55.02 52.24 -3.69
C ASP A 296 54.03 53.40 -3.84
N GLY A 297 54.44 54.59 -3.37
CA GLY A 297 53.62 55.80 -3.43
C GLY A 297 52.52 55.88 -2.36
N TRP A 298 52.40 54.89 -1.47
CA TRP A 298 51.45 54.93 -0.35
C TRP A 298 52.16 55.03 1.00
N SER A 299 51.52 55.75 1.92
CA SER A 299 51.90 55.84 3.33
C SER A 299 50.76 55.34 4.21
N LEU A 300 51.10 54.76 5.36
CA LEU A 300 50.15 54.19 6.31
C LEU A 300 50.44 54.67 7.73
N ASP A 301 49.38 55.06 8.43
CA ASP A 301 49.34 55.28 9.88
C ASP A 301 48.18 54.48 10.49
N ARG A 302 48.07 54.43 11.81
CA ARG A 302 47.12 53.55 12.51
C ARG A 302 46.64 54.13 13.83
N ALA A 303 45.40 53.80 14.18
CA ALA A 303 44.89 54.08 15.52
C ALA A 303 45.68 53.28 16.58
N PRO A 304 45.95 53.86 17.78
CA PRO A 304 46.72 53.18 18.83
C PRO A 304 46.13 51.85 19.30
N ASP A 305 44.82 51.66 19.15
CA ASP A 305 44.08 50.45 19.54
C ASP A 305 43.89 49.45 18.39
N GLY A 306 44.42 49.76 17.20
CA GLY A 306 44.30 48.91 16.01
C GLY A 306 42.90 48.90 15.37
N THR A 307 42.01 49.82 15.75
CA THR A 307 40.66 49.90 15.17
C THR A 307 40.61 50.56 13.81
N ALA A 308 41.64 51.31 13.41
CA ALA A 308 41.72 51.95 12.10
C ALA A 308 43.14 51.91 11.52
N LEU A 309 43.24 51.71 10.21
CA LEU A 309 44.44 51.95 9.42
C LEU A 309 44.15 53.07 8.42
N TYR A 310 44.95 54.13 8.45
CA TYR A 310 44.82 55.30 7.58
C TYR A 310 45.81 55.18 6.43
N LEU A 311 45.33 55.25 5.19
CA LEU A 311 46.18 55.18 3.99
C LEU A 311 46.09 56.47 3.17
N LEU A 312 47.25 56.96 2.76
CA LEU A 312 47.42 58.18 1.98
C LEU A 312 48.39 57.92 0.82
N HIS A 313 48.00 58.32 -0.39
CA HIS A 313 48.90 58.34 -1.54
C HIS A 313 49.77 59.60 -1.49
N GLN A 314 51.06 59.45 -1.80
CA GLN A 314 52.06 60.51 -1.78
C GLN A 314 51.99 61.30 -3.09
N GLY A 315 51.28 62.43 -3.05
CA GLY A 315 50.97 63.25 -4.23
C GLY A 315 49.68 62.84 -4.93
N SER A 316 49.29 63.60 -5.95
CA SER A 316 48.06 63.32 -6.69
C SER A 316 48.21 62.09 -7.59
N THR A 317 47.18 61.25 -7.59
CA THR A 317 47.06 60.08 -8.47
C THR A 317 45.62 59.90 -8.92
N THR A 318 45.38 58.98 -9.85
CA THR A 318 44.05 58.71 -10.40
C THR A 318 43.69 57.24 -10.24
N LEU A 319 42.51 56.96 -9.70
CA LEU A 319 41.84 55.66 -9.84
C LEU A 319 41.06 55.68 -11.15
N GLU A 320 41.54 54.94 -12.15
CA GLU A 320 40.93 54.90 -13.47
C GLU A 320 39.53 54.25 -13.43
N ALA A 321 38.61 54.75 -14.26
CA ALA A 321 37.25 54.23 -14.37
C ALA A 321 37.24 52.71 -14.66
N GLY A 322 36.49 51.95 -13.86
CA GLY A 322 36.36 50.49 -13.99
C GLY A 322 37.62 49.68 -13.69
N LYS A 323 38.66 50.28 -13.06
CA LYS A 323 39.93 49.62 -12.73
C LYS A 323 40.09 49.38 -11.24
N THR A 324 40.77 48.28 -10.92
CA THR A 324 41.19 47.93 -9.56
C THR A 324 42.61 48.42 -9.30
N THR A 325 42.82 49.06 -8.15
CA THR A 325 44.13 49.41 -7.61
C THR A 325 44.41 48.57 -6.37
N SER A 326 45.48 47.78 -6.40
CA SER A 326 45.82 46.83 -5.33
C SER A 326 46.91 47.37 -4.39
N LEU A 327 46.62 47.41 -3.10
CA LEU A 327 47.57 47.81 -2.04
C LEU A 327 47.97 46.59 -1.20
N GLN A 328 49.27 46.38 -1.02
CA GLN A 328 49.79 45.29 -0.19
C GLN A 328 49.97 45.77 1.25
N LEU A 329 49.25 45.16 2.18
CA LEU A 329 49.35 45.42 3.62
C LEU A 329 50.13 44.29 4.28
N THR A 330 51.34 44.58 4.73
CA THR A 330 52.22 43.64 5.44
C THR A 330 52.12 43.83 6.94
N GLY A 331 52.56 42.85 7.74
CA GLY A 331 52.50 42.96 9.20
C GLY A 331 51.15 42.61 9.82
N MET A 332 50.19 42.16 9.02
CA MET A 332 48.80 41.93 9.43
C MET A 332 48.69 40.63 10.24
N ASN A 333 48.08 40.66 11.42
CA ASN A 333 47.85 39.45 12.22
C ASN A 333 46.59 39.62 13.06
N ALA A 334 45.75 38.59 13.16
CA ALA A 334 44.57 38.62 13.99
C ALA A 334 44.94 38.46 15.48
N ASP A 335 44.19 39.14 16.36
CA ASP A 335 44.31 38.92 17.79
C ASP A 335 43.73 37.55 18.18
N GLY A 336 44.58 36.70 18.76
CA GLY A 336 44.23 35.36 19.20
C GLY A 336 43.26 35.32 20.39
N ARG A 337 43.12 36.41 21.15
CA ARG A 337 42.25 36.45 22.36
C ARG A 337 40.78 36.16 22.06
N GLY A 338 40.30 36.53 20.87
CA GLY A 338 38.92 36.30 20.46
C GLY A 338 38.68 34.97 19.74
N GLY A 339 39.72 34.16 19.50
CA GLY A 339 39.63 32.90 18.75
C GLY A 339 39.14 33.05 17.29
N THR A 340 38.91 31.90 16.64
CA THR A 340 38.33 31.81 15.29
C THR A 340 36.92 32.41 15.29
N ARG A 341 36.63 33.38 14.42
CA ARG A 341 35.33 34.08 14.35
C ARG A 341 35.18 34.90 13.07
N GLY A 342 33.95 35.18 12.65
CA GLY A 342 33.69 36.22 11.66
C GLY A 342 33.88 37.63 12.24
N THR A 343 34.41 38.55 11.45
CA THR A 343 34.49 39.98 11.74
C THR A 343 34.06 40.79 10.53
N ARG A 344 33.90 42.10 10.69
CA ARG A 344 33.61 43.03 9.60
C ARG A 344 34.71 44.07 9.53
N VAL A 345 35.07 44.44 8.30
CA VAL A 345 35.95 45.55 8.01
C VAL A 345 35.19 46.55 7.16
N GLU A 346 35.29 47.81 7.55
CA GLU A 346 34.68 48.92 6.82
C GLU A 346 35.79 49.74 6.17
N LEU A 347 35.73 49.93 4.86
CA LEU A 347 36.55 50.90 4.15
C LEU A 347 35.79 52.22 4.09
N VAL A 348 36.34 53.27 4.68
CA VAL A 348 35.86 54.65 4.52
C VAL A 348 36.79 55.36 3.55
N TYR A 349 36.23 56.07 2.57
CA TYR A 349 37.00 56.86 1.61
C TYR A 349 36.62 58.33 1.69
N GLN A 350 37.60 59.21 1.50
CA GLN A 350 37.43 60.66 1.52
C GLN A 350 38.57 61.39 0.79
N ASN A 351 38.48 62.72 0.69
CA ASN A 351 39.52 63.57 0.09
C ASN A 351 39.90 63.18 -1.34
N MET A 352 38.91 62.73 -2.12
CA MET A 352 39.03 62.41 -3.54
C MET A 352 37.84 63.00 -4.29
N HIS A 353 37.94 63.20 -5.60
CA HIS A 353 36.90 63.82 -6.43
C HIS A 353 36.89 63.21 -7.83
N TYR A 354 35.80 63.34 -8.58
CA TYR A 354 35.82 62.97 -9.99
C TYR A 354 36.69 63.92 -10.79
N ALA A 355 37.47 63.42 -11.74
CA ALA A 355 38.35 64.23 -12.57
C ALA A 355 37.57 65.39 -13.26
N GLY A 356 37.92 66.63 -12.92
CA GLY A 356 37.25 67.83 -13.44
C GLY A 356 36.12 68.39 -12.57
N GLU A 357 35.83 67.77 -11.42
CA GLU A 357 34.84 68.24 -10.42
C GLU A 357 35.53 68.70 -9.12
N GLU A 358 34.98 69.69 -8.41
CA GLU A 358 35.56 70.14 -7.11
C GLU A 358 34.91 69.48 -5.89
N SER A 359 33.78 68.79 -6.06
CA SER A 359 33.06 68.14 -4.97
C SER A 359 33.80 66.90 -4.48
N LEU A 360 34.07 66.84 -3.19
CA LEU A 360 34.71 65.68 -2.58
C LEU A 360 33.72 64.52 -2.47
N LEU A 361 34.22 63.33 -2.77
CA LEU A 361 33.58 62.06 -2.55
C LEU A 361 33.91 61.59 -1.14
N ASP A 362 32.88 61.27 -0.37
CA ASP A 362 32.96 60.61 0.91
C ASP A 362 31.97 59.45 0.98
N GLY A 363 32.32 58.39 1.71
CA GLY A 363 31.42 57.26 1.92
C GLY A 363 32.14 56.06 2.52
N SER A 364 31.39 54.97 2.70
CA SER A 364 31.94 53.72 3.21
C SER A 364 31.40 52.47 2.53
N ARG A 365 32.17 51.39 2.67
CA ARG A 365 31.88 50.04 2.19
C ARG A 365 32.21 49.03 3.27
N LEU A 366 31.47 47.93 3.31
CA LEU A 366 31.63 46.92 4.35
C LEU A 366 31.90 45.55 3.71
N GLN A 367 32.92 44.87 4.21
CA GLN A 367 33.25 43.49 3.87
C GLN A 367 33.30 42.62 5.13
N TYR A 368 32.89 41.36 5.01
CA TYR A 368 33.05 40.35 6.07
C TYR A 368 34.36 39.58 5.88
N LEU A 369 35.09 39.37 6.98
CA LEU A 369 36.33 38.59 7.01
C LEU A 369 36.21 37.48 8.07
N ASN A 370 36.84 36.34 7.81
CA ASN A 370 36.95 35.28 8.80
C ASN A 370 38.31 35.35 9.50
N ILE A 371 38.32 35.35 10.82
CA ILE A 371 39.52 35.14 11.63
C ILE A 371 39.68 33.65 11.85
N VAL A 372 40.82 33.07 11.47
CA VAL A 372 41.08 31.63 11.56
C VAL A 372 42.34 31.37 12.38
N ASN A 373 42.27 30.44 13.32
CA ASN A 373 43.41 30.06 14.15
C ASN A 373 44.35 29.07 13.44
N HIS A 374 45.60 29.48 13.20
CA HIS A 374 46.68 28.65 12.64
C HIS A 374 47.73 28.22 13.68
N GLN A 375 47.50 28.44 14.98
CA GLN A 375 48.45 28.09 16.04
C GLN A 375 48.41 26.60 16.46
N GLY A 376 47.85 25.69 15.65
CA GLY A 376 47.64 24.27 15.99
C GLY A 376 48.27 23.26 15.00
N ARG A 377 48.45 22.00 15.41
CA ARG A 377 48.86 20.92 14.51
C ARG A 377 47.68 20.52 13.61
N ARG A 378 47.92 20.43 12.28
CA ARG A 378 46.99 19.89 11.29
C ARG A 378 46.89 18.36 11.38
N ASN A 379 45.72 17.80 11.10
CA ASN A 379 45.39 16.37 11.20
C ASN A 379 45.27 15.90 12.65
N MET A 380 44.23 16.38 13.34
CA MET A 380 43.91 15.84 14.63
C MET A 380 43.64 14.33 14.51
N PRO A 381 44.28 13.47 15.32
CA PRO A 381 44.18 12.01 15.21
C PRO A 381 42.85 11.51 15.79
N LEU A 382 41.72 12.07 15.38
CA LEU A 382 40.38 11.64 15.76
C LEU A 382 39.72 10.88 14.62
N HIS A 383 39.06 9.78 14.97
CA HIS A 383 38.17 9.04 14.08
C HIS A 383 36.73 9.20 14.54
N VAL A 384 35.84 9.54 13.62
CA VAL A 384 34.39 9.56 13.84
C VAL A 384 33.72 8.49 12.99
N GLY A 385 32.86 7.68 13.59
CA GLY A 385 32.08 6.70 12.86
C GLY A 385 30.92 6.12 13.66
N PHE A 386 30.06 5.37 13.00
CA PHE A 386 28.92 4.72 13.64
C PHE A 386 29.33 3.46 14.42
N VAL A 387 28.67 3.21 15.54
CA VAL A 387 28.76 1.96 16.29
C VAL A 387 27.48 1.15 16.03
N GLY A 388 27.60 0.12 15.20
CA GLY A 388 26.46 -0.67 14.74
C GLY A 388 26.03 -0.24 13.34
N SER A 389 24.82 0.30 13.22
CA SER A 389 24.23 0.72 11.95
C SER A 389 24.36 2.23 11.75
N ASP A 390 24.61 2.64 10.51
CA ASP A 390 24.53 4.02 10.00
C ASP A 390 23.17 4.34 9.37
N THR A 391 22.24 3.39 9.41
CA THR A 391 20.92 3.48 8.78
C THR A 391 19.83 3.83 9.79
N VAL A 392 18.87 4.65 9.39
CA VAL A 392 17.64 4.98 10.15
C VAL A 392 16.39 4.61 9.33
N LEU A 393 15.33 4.20 10.03
CA LEU A 393 14.06 3.87 9.41
C LEU A 393 13.35 5.14 8.92
N SER A 394 13.13 5.21 7.61
CA SER A 394 12.56 6.37 6.90
C SER A 394 11.05 6.21 6.69
N ASP A 395 10.28 6.25 7.79
CA ASP A 395 8.81 6.10 7.77
C ASP A 395 8.06 7.31 8.36
N GLY A 396 8.79 8.37 8.74
CA GLY A 396 8.22 9.61 9.28
C GLY A 396 7.63 9.50 10.68
N THR A 397 7.69 8.33 11.34
CA THR A 397 6.99 8.10 12.61
C THR A 397 7.80 7.34 13.65
N THR A 398 8.67 6.43 13.23
CA THR A 398 9.43 5.57 14.14
C THR A 398 10.63 6.32 14.73
N PRO A 399 10.76 6.38 16.07
CA PRO A 399 11.97 6.91 16.70
C PRO A 399 13.15 5.96 16.50
N ASN A 400 14.28 6.50 16.05
CA ASN A 400 15.54 5.79 15.84
C ASN A 400 16.61 6.26 16.83
N THR A 401 17.64 5.43 17.02
CA THR A 401 18.84 5.79 17.78
C THR A 401 20.07 5.57 16.93
N LEU A 402 20.89 6.60 16.76
CA LEU A 402 22.22 6.52 16.15
C LEU A 402 23.30 6.59 17.24
N ARG A 403 24.32 5.75 17.13
CA ARG A 403 25.46 5.72 18.06
C ARG A 403 26.72 6.15 17.33
N LEU A 404 27.29 7.29 17.72
CA LEU A 404 28.48 7.89 17.12
C LEU A 404 29.67 7.66 18.05
N ARG A 405 30.79 7.13 17.54
CA ARG A 405 32.05 7.03 18.28
C ARG A 405 33.00 8.11 17.80
N ILE A 406 33.56 8.86 18.75
CA ILE A 406 34.70 9.76 18.54
C ILE A 406 35.88 9.15 19.30
N ALA A 407 36.95 8.77 18.59
CA ALA A 407 38.08 8.04 19.15
C ALA A 407 39.41 8.68 18.79
N ASN A 408 40.33 8.77 19.75
CA ASN A 408 41.71 9.16 19.52
C ASN A 408 42.50 7.99 18.93
N LEU A 409 42.95 8.10 17.68
CA LEU A 409 43.77 7.11 16.98
C LEU A 409 45.26 7.17 17.32
N SER A 410 45.68 8.12 18.15
CA SER A 410 47.08 8.22 18.59
C SER A 410 47.47 6.99 19.39
N ARG A 411 48.63 6.42 19.08
CA ARG A 411 49.17 5.25 19.80
C ARG A 411 49.90 5.61 21.08
N ASP A 412 50.52 6.79 21.11
CA ASP A 412 51.53 7.11 22.13
C ASP A 412 51.19 8.33 22.98
N PHE A 413 50.10 9.06 22.68
CA PHE A 413 49.72 10.26 23.43
C PHE A 413 48.20 10.45 23.51
N GLY A 414 47.77 11.09 24.61
CA GLY A 414 46.39 11.50 24.81
C GLY A 414 46.13 12.90 24.24
N LEU A 415 44.90 13.14 23.81
CA LEU A 415 44.42 14.46 23.40
C LEU A 415 43.85 15.18 24.62
N PRO A 416 44.48 16.29 25.08
CA PRO A 416 43.92 17.06 26.18
C PRO A 416 42.58 17.67 25.76
N LEU A 417 41.64 17.71 26.70
CA LEU A 417 40.34 18.37 26.54
C LEU A 417 40.14 19.30 27.72
N SER A 418 40.05 20.60 27.44
CA SER A 418 39.89 21.64 28.45
C SER A 418 38.41 21.91 28.74
N LYS A 419 38.05 22.04 30.02
CA LYS A 419 36.73 22.53 30.45
C LYS A 419 36.55 24.03 30.22
N GLY A 420 37.59 24.72 29.74
CA GLY A 420 37.61 26.16 29.59
C GLY A 420 37.66 26.90 30.93
N ASN A 421 37.69 28.22 30.84
CA ASN A 421 37.60 29.14 31.96
C ASN A 421 36.86 30.41 31.48
N PRO A 422 36.56 31.39 32.34
CA PRO A 422 35.79 32.58 31.94
C PRO A 422 36.38 33.38 30.77
N THR A 423 37.67 33.20 30.47
CA THR A 423 38.41 33.91 29.42
C THR A 423 38.81 33.03 28.23
N THR A 424 38.70 31.70 28.34
CA THR A 424 39.04 30.76 27.26
C THR A 424 37.93 29.72 27.11
N PRO A 425 37.34 29.57 25.91
CA PRO A 425 36.26 28.61 25.69
C PRO A 425 36.72 27.15 25.92
N PRO A 426 35.80 26.25 26.32
CA PRO A 426 36.11 24.83 26.48
C PRO A 426 36.39 24.15 25.13
N SER A 427 37.13 23.04 25.20
CA SER A 427 37.15 22.03 24.15
C SER A 427 35.74 21.49 23.95
N ARG A 428 35.24 21.49 22.72
CA ARG A 428 33.85 21.08 22.43
C ARG A 428 33.70 20.33 21.12
N PHE A 429 32.74 19.44 21.10
CA PHE A 429 32.25 18.71 19.93
C PHE A 429 30.85 19.24 19.61
N ARG A 430 30.65 19.79 18.41
CA ARG A 430 29.32 20.18 17.93
C ARG A 430 28.83 19.15 16.95
N ILE A 431 27.66 18.57 17.21
CA ILE A 431 27.03 17.54 16.38
C ILE A 431 25.81 18.20 15.76
N SER A 432 25.77 18.32 14.44
CA SER A 432 24.67 18.97 13.74
C SER A 432 24.21 18.20 12.51
N PHE A 433 22.96 18.43 12.10
CA PHE A 433 22.39 17.91 10.85
C PHE A 433 21.25 18.80 10.38
N ASP A 434 20.96 18.72 9.08
CA ASP A 434 19.93 19.55 8.45
C ASP A 434 18.52 19.02 8.73
N VAL A 435 17.58 19.96 8.86
CA VAL A 435 16.17 19.70 9.11
C VAL A 435 15.31 20.30 7.99
N GLN A 436 14.22 19.62 7.64
CA GLN A 436 13.29 20.09 6.62
C GLN A 436 12.18 20.93 7.25
N GLY A 437 11.95 22.15 6.73
CA GLY A 437 10.84 23.02 7.14
C GLY A 437 9.50 22.65 6.50
N ALA A 438 8.42 23.25 7.00
CA ALA A 438 7.08 23.07 6.43
C ALA A 438 7.03 23.64 5.00
N ASN A 439 6.55 22.83 4.05
CA ASN A 439 6.49 23.16 2.62
C ASN A 439 7.85 23.29 1.90
N GLU A 440 8.93 22.78 2.49
CA GLU A 440 10.23 22.67 1.82
C GLU A 440 10.52 21.23 1.38
N THR A 441 11.27 21.04 0.31
CA THR A 441 11.78 19.73 -0.11
C THR A 441 13.30 19.70 0.08
N ARG A 442 13.77 19.07 1.16
CA ARG A 442 15.20 18.88 1.47
C ARG A 442 15.49 17.40 1.62
N GLU A 443 15.75 16.73 0.50
CA GLU A 443 15.95 15.29 0.50
C GLU A 443 17.20 14.85 1.29
N TRP A 444 18.17 15.74 1.51
CA TRP A 444 19.35 15.48 2.35
C TRP A 444 19.15 15.76 3.85
N ALA A 445 18.01 16.33 4.25
CA ALA A 445 17.71 16.56 5.67
C ALA A 445 17.41 15.23 6.38
N LEU A 446 17.79 15.14 7.66
CA LEU A 446 17.64 13.89 8.41
C LEU A 446 16.23 13.75 8.98
N THR A 447 15.64 14.84 9.48
CA THR A 447 14.33 14.89 10.14
C THR A 447 13.53 16.12 9.68
N ASP A 448 12.23 16.08 9.96
CA ASP A 448 11.34 17.24 9.88
C ASP A 448 11.53 18.17 11.08
N TYR A 449 11.42 19.48 10.87
CA TYR A 449 11.52 20.50 11.93
C TYR A 449 10.49 20.26 13.05
N SER A 450 9.28 19.80 12.74
CA SER A 450 8.23 19.49 13.73
C SER A 450 8.56 18.30 14.62
N LYS A 451 9.55 17.48 14.26
CA LYS A 451 9.94 16.26 14.99
C LYS A 451 11.28 16.43 15.71
N VAL A 452 12.07 17.44 15.36
CA VAL A 452 13.43 17.61 15.88
C VAL A 452 13.45 17.78 17.39
N ASP A 453 12.43 18.39 17.99
CA ASP A 453 12.37 18.64 19.44
C ASP A 453 12.39 17.36 20.27
N GLY A 454 11.88 16.25 19.74
CA GLY A 454 11.94 14.93 20.38
C GLY A 454 13.35 14.31 20.40
N ALA A 455 14.22 14.69 19.47
CA ALA A 455 15.57 14.16 19.39
C ALA A 455 16.44 14.69 20.54
N SER A 456 17.26 13.81 21.13
CA SER A 456 18.19 14.13 22.21
C SER A 456 19.57 13.49 21.99
N LEU A 457 20.62 14.11 22.51
CA LEU A 457 21.98 13.61 22.46
C LEU A 457 22.49 13.32 23.87
N GLN A 458 23.14 12.17 24.07
CA GLN A 458 23.74 11.79 25.35
C GLN A 458 25.12 11.16 25.15
N VAL A 459 26.07 11.48 26.02
CA VAL A 459 27.33 10.71 26.15
C VAL A 459 27.02 9.46 26.98
N THR A 460 27.23 8.26 26.44
CA THR A 460 26.77 7.01 27.06
C THR A 460 27.86 6.04 27.45
N GLN A 461 29.01 6.09 26.79
CA GLN A 461 30.17 5.26 27.09
C GLN A 461 31.44 6.06 26.85
N THR A 462 32.42 5.89 27.73
CA THR A 462 33.74 6.50 27.61
C THR A 462 34.83 5.46 27.85
N ARG A 463 36.01 5.69 27.25
CA ARG A 463 37.24 4.94 27.56
C ARG A 463 38.39 5.92 27.65
N ASP A 464 39.15 5.83 28.74
CA ASP A 464 40.33 6.67 29.01
C ASP A 464 40.07 8.16 28.84
N VAL A 465 38.91 8.61 29.32
CA VAL A 465 38.46 10.01 29.42
C VAL A 465 37.39 10.11 30.51
N SER A 466 37.22 11.29 31.13
CA SER A 466 36.22 11.45 32.19
C SER A 466 34.83 10.99 31.73
N PRO A 467 34.09 10.21 32.54
CA PRO A 467 32.71 9.85 32.24
C PRO A 467 31.75 11.03 32.48
N ASN A 468 32.20 12.08 33.18
CA ASN A 468 31.40 13.24 33.52
C ASN A 468 31.55 14.29 32.40
N TRP A 469 30.49 14.46 31.63
CA TRP A 469 30.38 15.47 30.57
C TRP A 469 29.28 16.46 30.92
N ALA A 470 29.42 17.71 30.47
CA ALA A 470 28.31 18.65 30.54
C ALA A 470 27.13 18.09 29.76
N ALA A 471 25.91 18.34 30.23
CA ALA A 471 24.70 17.95 29.51
C ALA A 471 24.75 18.61 28.11
N PRO A 472 24.58 17.84 27.01
CA PRO A 472 24.68 18.41 25.68
C PRO A 472 23.66 19.52 25.47
N GLU A 473 24.14 20.72 25.11
CA GLU A 473 23.28 21.88 24.89
C GLU A 473 22.72 21.82 23.46
N LYS A 474 21.39 21.74 23.33
CA LYS A 474 20.70 21.73 22.03
C LYS A 474 20.37 23.15 21.57
N ARG A 475 20.62 23.44 20.30
CA ARG A 475 20.21 24.68 19.62
C ARG A 475 19.51 24.37 18.31
N ASN A 476 18.35 24.96 18.11
CA ASN A 476 17.62 24.91 16.84
C ASN A 476 17.97 26.19 16.05
N LEU A 477 18.72 26.05 14.95
CA LEU A 477 19.22 27.16 14.12
C LEU A 477 18.38 27.36 12.85
N GLY A 478 17.08 27.05 12.94
CA GLY A 478 16.14 27.09 11.82
C GLY A 478 16.31 25.91 10.85
N GLN A 479 17.38 25.94 10.04
CA GLN A 479 17.62 24.94 8.99
C GLN A 479 18.51 23.77 9.45
N THR A 480 19.17 23.93 10.59
CA THR A 480 20.09 22.96 11.18
C THR A 480 19.78 22.87 12.67
N VAL A 481 19.87 21.66 13.22
CA VAL A 481 19.90 21.48 14.68
C VAL A 481 21.31 21.10 15.10
N GLU A 482 21.73 21.59 16.26
CA GLU A 482 23.07 21.38 16.79
C GLU A 482 23.00 20.98 18.27
N TRP A 483 23.88 20.05 18.66
CA TRP A 483 24.19 19.77 20.06
C TRP A 483 25.66 20.06 20.33
N THR A 484 25.93 20.83 21.39
CA THR A 484 27.29 21.07 21.88
C THR A 484 27.61 20.15 23.04
N VAL A 485 28.69 19.38 22.93
CA VAL A 485 29.21 18.45 23.94
C VAL A 485 30.57 18.96 24.42
N ALA A 486 30.72 19.19 25.73
CA ALA A 486 31.96 19.68 26.34
C ALA A 486 32.26 18.91 27.64
N PRO A 487 33.54 18.74 28.01
CA PRO A 487 33.89 18.07 29.25
C PRO A 487 33.51 18.97 30.44
N SER A 488 33.04 18.38 31.55
CA SER A 488 32.70 19.16 32.76
C SER A 488 33.93 19.48 33.62
N GLU A 489 35.05 18.82 33.36
CA GLU A 489 36.34 19.00 34.00
C GLU A 489 37.48 18.81 32.99
N ASP A 490 38.66 19.38 33.27
CA ASP A 490 39.81 19.16 32.39
C ASP A 490 40.14 17.67 32.36
N THR A 491 40.21 17.11 31.16
CA THR A 491 40.40 15.69 30.97
C THR A 491 41.34 15.44 29.79
N THR A 492 41.65 14.18 29.54
CA THR A 492 42.49 13.77 28.40
C THR A 492 41.83 12.55 27.80
N LEU A 493 41.60 12.60 26.49
CA LEU A 493 41.20 11.44 25.71
C LEU A 493 42.47 10.63 25.41
N GLY A 494 42.71 9.58 26.20
CA GLY A 494 43.92 8.76 26.14
C GLY A 494 44.19 8.14 24.77
N ALA A 495 45.35 7.47 24.61
CA ALA A 495 45.66 6.72 23.41
C ALA A 495 44.60 5.62 23.19
N ASP A 496 44.02 5.56 21.99
CA ASP A 496 42.83 4.75 21.67
C ASP A 496 41.58 5.05 22.54
N GLY A 497 41.58 6.10 23.36
CA GLY A 497 40.42 6.53 24.15
C GLY A 497 39.26 6.96 23.26
N TYR A 498 38.02 6.79 23.72
CA TYR A 498 36.84 7.18 22.94
C TYR A 498 35.67 7.65 23.80
N ILE A 499 34.74 8.36 23.16
CA ILE A 499 33.38 8.61 23.65
C ILE A 499 32.35 8.07 22.66
N ILE A 500 31.23 7.56 23.17
CA ILE A 500 30.05 7.20 22.38
C ILE A 500 28.91 8.17 22.67
N LEU A 501 28.48 8.88 21.64
CA LEU A 501 27.33 9.76 21.65
C LEU A 501 26.12 8.99 21.10
N GLU A 502 25.00 9.01 21.80
CA GLU A 502 23.75 8.44 21.32
C GLU A 502 22.75 9.54 20.99
N LEU A 503 22.46 9.68 19.69
CA LEU A 503 21.41 10.53 19.17
C LEU A 503 20.12 9.70 19.18
N ARG A 504 19.26 9.94 20.17
CA ARG A 504 18.06 9.15 20.48
C ARG A 504 16.80 9.87 20.01
N ASN A 505 15.73 9.09 19.87
CA ASN A 505 14.39 9.56 19.52
C ASN A 505 14.34 10.34 18.19
N LEU A 506 15.24 10.02 17.26
CA LEU A 506 15.31 10.66 15.96
C LEU A 506 14.26 10.07 15.02
N VAL A 507 13.29 10.86 14.60
CA VAL A 507 12.30 10.45 13.60
C VAL A 507 12.77 10.91 12.22
N ALA A 508 13.18 9.99 11.36
CA ALA A 508 13.72 10.36 10.06
C ALA A 508 12.62 10.82 9.10
N LEU A 509 12.97 11.65 8.10
CA LEU A 509 12.07 11.98 6.99
C LEU A 509 11.58 10.72 6.27
N THR A 510 10.43 10.81 5.61
CA THR A 510 9.89 9.76 4.73
C THR A 510 10.65 9.66 3.40
N SER A 511 11.46 10.66 3.07
CA SER A 511 12.35 10.61 1.91
C SER A 511 13.54 9.68 2.18
N ILE A 512 13.69 8.68 1.32
CA ILE A 512 14.83 7.77 1.31
C ILE A 512 16.08 8.48 0.77
N GLY A 513 17.26 7.99 1.11
CA GLY A 513 18.52 8.55 0.61
C GLY A 513 19.52 8.79 1.73
N HIS A 514 20.47 9.70 1.51
CA HIS A 514 21.52 10.00 2.47
C HIS A 514 21.27 11.35 3.14
N ALA A 515 21.63 11.45 4.42
CA ALA A 515 21.66 12.68 5.18
C ALA A 515 23.00 12.80 5.90
N ASN A 516 23.51 14.02 6.04
CA ASN A 516 24.80 14.25 6.67
C ASN A 516 24.62 14.56 8.16
N ILE A 517 25.54 14.06 8.98
CA ILE A 517 25.82 14.58 10.31
C ILE A 517 27.19 15.23 10.26
N TYR A 518 27.26 16.49 10.66
CA TYR A 518 28.48 17.29 10.77
C TYR A 518 28.98 17.26 12.22
N ILE A 519 30.28 17.01 12.40
CA ILE A 519 30.94 17.00 13.70
C ILE A 519 32.07 18.02 13.66
N ASN A 520 31.91 19.13 14.36
CA ASN A 520 32.95 20.14 14.51
C ASN A 520 33.70 19.95 15.83
N PHE A 521 35.02 19.94 15.75
CA PHE A 521 35.93 19.94 16.89
C PHE A 521 36.46 21.35 17.08
N GLU A 522 36.27 21.92 18.27
CA GLU A 522 36.68 23.30 18.54
C GLU A 522 37.47 23.39 19.85
N ASN A 523 38.50 24.23 19.85
CA ASN A 523 39.36 24.54 21.00
C ASN A 523 40.02 23.30 21.61
N ILE A 524 40.50 22.37 20.78
CA ILE A 524 41.31 21.23 21.24
C ILE A 524 42.77 21.70 21.41
N PRO A 525 43.34 21.71 22.63
CA PRO A 525 44.68 22.25 22.86
C PRO A 525 45.74 21.58 21.98
N GLY A 526 46.46 22.41 21.21
CA GLY A 526 47.53 21.97 20.32
C GLY A 526 47.10 21.55 18.91
N TYR A 527 45.80 21.63 18.58
CA TYR A 527 45.24 21.27 17.27
C TYR A 527 44.37 22.41 16.70
N GLU A 528 44.26 22.44 15.37
CA GLU A 528 43.34 23.36 14.69
C GLU A 528 41.88 22.87 14.85
N ASP A 529 40.93 23.80 14.74
CA ASP A 529 39.51 23.43 14.69
C ASP A 529 39.22 22.71 13.36
N GLU A 530 38.55 21.56 13.41
CA GLU A 530 38.31 20.71 12.24
C GLU A 530 36.83 20.30 12.16
N GLN A 531 36.34 19.99 10.96
CA GLN A 531 35.01 19.38 10.75
C GLN A 531 35.14 18.02 10.08
N VAL A 532 34.39 17.04 10.57
CA VAL A 532 34.22 15.73 9.95
C VAL A 532 32.75 15.53 9.60
N VAL A 533 32.48 14.97 8.43
CA VAL A 533 31.14 14.62 7.97
C VAL A 533 31.00 13.10 7.94
N ILE A 534 29.92 12.60 8.54
CA ILE A 534 29.50 11.20 8.42
C ILE A 534 28.12 11.14 7.78
N VAL A 535 27.88 10.09 7.02
CA VAL A 535 26.65 9.93 6.24
C VAL A 535 25.74 8.93 6.93
N VAL A 536 24.49 9.33 7.15
CA VAL A 536 23.39 8.49 7.62
C VAL A 536 22.55 8.06 6.43
N GLN A 537 22.22 6.77 6.34
CA GLN A 537 21.30 6.27 5.35
C GLN A 537 19.86 6.29 5.88
N LYS A 538 18.96 7.01 5.21
CA LYS A 538 17.50 6.92 5.40
C LYS A 538 16.97 5.82 4.49
N SER A 539 16.43 4.76 5.09
CA SER A 539 16.03 3.56 4.35
C SER A 539 14.75 2.94 4.92
N PRO A 540 13.91 2.29 4.10
CA PRO A 540 12.82 1.45 4.59
C PRO A 540 13.33 0.12 5.20
N LEU A 541 14.60 -0.21 4.96
CA LEU A 541 15.30 -1.35 5.53
C LEU A 541 16.20 -0.88 6.66
N LEU A 542 16.05 -1.48 7.85
CA LEU A 542 16.95 -1.24 8.96
C LEU A 542 17.80 -2.49 9.25
N PHE A 543 19.11 -2.30 9.34
CA PHE A 543 20.04 -3.31 9.80
C PHE A 543 20.28 -3.13 11.29
N SER A 544 20.11 -4.19 12.08
CA SER A 544 20.46 -4.18 13.50
C SER A 544 21.11 -5.51 13.88
N ASN A 545 22.33 -5.44 14.44
CA ASN A 545 23.20 -6.57 14.70
C ASN A 545 23.46 -7.42 13.44
N SER A 546 22.79 -8.56 13.32
CA SER A 546 22.88 -9.47 12.16
C SER A 546 21.51 -9.74 11.53
N SER A 547 20.54 -8.87 11.79
CA SER A 547 19.15 -8.96 11.34
C SER A 547 18.77 -7.78 10.44
N VAL A 548 17.84 -8.01 9.51
CA VAL A 548 17.25 -6.99 8.62
C VAL A 548 15.78 -6.84 8.98
N GLY A 549 15.34 -5.62 9.27
CA GLY A 549 13.94 -5.26 9.47
C GLY A 549 13.39 -4.48 8.29
N ILE A 550 12.14 -4.75 7.89
CA ILE A 550 11.37 -3.91 6.97
C ILE A 550 10.25 -3.27 7.80
N GLY A 551 10.24 -1.95 7.92
CA GLY A 551 9.22 -1.22 8.70
C GLY A 551 9.27 -1.45 10.22
N THR A 552 10.41 -1.86 10.79
CA THR A 552 10.61 -2.01 12.24
C THR A 552 12.01 -1.58 12.66
N ASN A 553 12.14 -0.90 13.80
CA ASN A 553 13.43 -0.48 14.34
C ASN A 553 14.14 -1.53 15.22
N SER A 554 13.48 -2.67 15.48
CA SER A 554 13.96 -3.70 16.41
C SER A 554 13.74 -5.12 15.83
N PRO A 555 14.40 -5.49 14.71
CA PRO A 555 14.19 -6.79 14.08
C PRO A 555 14.63 -7.95 15.00
N GLY A 556 13.66 -8.76 15.44
CA GLY A 556 13.85 -9.87 16.39
C GLY A 556 14.34 -11.20 15.79
N ALA A 557 14.47 -11.30 14.46
CA ALA A 557 14.98 -12.47 13.75
C ALA A 557 15.70 -12.05 12.46
N LYS A 558 16.65 -12.87 11.98
CA LYS A 558 17.30 -12.62 10.68
C LYS A 558 16.30 -12.90 9.56
N LEU A 559 16.15 -11.99 8.61
CA LEU A 559 15.62 -12.35 7.30
C LEU A 559 16.67 -13.22 6.61
N GLN A 560 16.52 -14.54 6.72
CA GLN A 560 17.45 -15.51 6.17
C GLN A 560 16.76 -16.26 5.02
N ILE A 561 17.14 -15.97 3.77
CA ILE A 561 16.81 -16.81 2.62
C ILE A 561 18.00 -17.76 2.43
N ILE A 562 17.87 -18.97 2.94
CA ILE A 562 18.92 -20.00 2.92
C ILE A 562 18.70 -21.03 1.82
N HIS A 563 19.81 -21.52 1.27
CA HIS A 563 19.83 -22.55 0.23
C HIS A 563 20.09 -23.98 0.79
N ALA A 564 19.89 -24.19 2.09
CA ALA A 564 20.15 -25.45 2.78
C ALA A 564 18.85 -26.09 3.30
N ASN A 565 18.84 -27.42 3.46
CA ASN A 565 17.70 -28.16 4.03
C ASN A 565 17.33 -27.62 5.42
N GLN A 566 16.05 -27.35 5.65
CA GLN A 566 15.51 -26.88 6.92
C GLN A 566 14.40 -27.77 7.45
N ASP A 567 14.36 -27.95 8.78
CA ASP A 567 13.21 -28.48 9.47
C ASP A 567 12.23 -27.37 9.89
N ALA A 568 11.04 -27.78 10.33
CA ALA A 568 9.95 -26.92 10.77
C ALA A 568 10.32 -25.92 11.90
N ASN A 569 11.36 -26.23 12.66
CA ASN A 569 11.82 -25.45 13.81
C ASN A 569 13.05 -24.59 13.52
N GLY A 570 13.68 -24.78 12.35
CA GLY A 570 14.89 -24.09 11.91
C GLY A 570 14.70 -22.62 11.47
N ASN A 571 15.73 -22.08 10.84
CA ASN A 571 15.84 -20.66 10.50
C ASN A 571 15.21 -20.34 9.12
N THR A 572 13.92 -20.65 8.98
CA THR A 572 13.17 -20.44 7.73
C THR A 572 12.73 -18.99 7.55
N LEU A 573 12.05 -18.66 6.45
CA LEU A 573 11.33 -17.39 6.39
C LEU A 573 10.21 -17.42 7.44
N ILE A 574 10.26 -16.49 8.39
CA ILE A 574 9.27 -16.35 9.47
C ILE A 574 8.54 -15.01 9.26
N LEU A 575 7.23 -15.07 9.14
CA LEU A 575 6.35 -13.91 9.05
C LEU A 575 5.51 -13.83 10.33
N GLY A 576 5.79 -12.82 11.15
CA GLY A 576 5.21 -12.63 12.47
C GLY A 576 6.19 -12.90 13.63
N PRO A 577 5.81 -12.55 14.87
CA PRO A 577 6.70 -12.67 16.03
C PRO A 577 6.98 -14.12 16.42
N THR A 578 8.24 -14.44 16.74
CA THR A 578 8.71 -15.80 17.04
C THR A 578 8.15 -16.38 18.34
N ASN A 579 7.66 -15.53 19.24
CA ASN A 579 7.03 -15.91 20.51
C ASN A 579 5.49 -15.98 20.43
N GLN A 580 4.88 -15.82 19.26
CA GLN A 580 3.43 -15.96 19.05
C GLN A 580 3.12 -16.75 17.76
N SER A 581 1.91 -16.60 17.23
CA SER A 581 1.55 -17.13 15.91
C SER A 581 2.45 -16.52 14.84
N ASN A 582 3.13 -17.36 14.09
CA ASN A 582 3.94 -16.95 12.94
C ASN A 582 3.77 -17.96 11.80
N LEU A 583 3.77 -17.44 10.58
CA LEU A 583 3.78 -18.24 9.36
C LEU A 583 5.22 -18.55 8.98
N ARG A 584 5.49 -19.82 8.67
CA ARG A 584 6.81 -20.30 8.25
C ARG A 584 6.75 -20.94 6.87
N LEU A 585 7.74 -20.60 6.05
CA LEU A 585 7.93 -21.12 4.69
C LEU A 585 9.35 -21.68 4.57
N GLY A 586 9.47 -22.96 4.22
CA GLY A 586 10.76 -23.66 4.22
C GLY A 586 10.96 -24.63 3.06
N TYR A 587 12.22 -25.08 2.94
CA TYR A 587 12.69 -25.99 1.89
C TYR A 587 13.49 -27.15 2.49
N HIS A 588 13.31 -28.33 1.91
CA HIS A 588 14.11 -29.53 2.09
C HIS A 588 14.35 -30.14 0.70
N GLN A 589 15.46 -30.87 0.50
CA GLN A 589 15.83 -31.47 -0.79
C GLN A 589 14.74 -32.33 -1.45
N ASN A 590 13.79 -32.83 -0.65
CA ASN A 590 12.68 -33.67 -1.10
C ASN A 590 11.32 -32.95 -1.16
N TYR A 591 11.15 -31.79 -0.50
CA TYR A 591 9.86 -31.09 -0.40
C TYR A 591 10.02 -29.65 0.08
N SER A 592 9.08 -28.79 -0.31
CA SER A 592 8.89 -27.46 0.30
C SER A 592 7.65 -27.48 1.19
N TRP A 593 7.57 -26.58 2.16
CA TRP A 593 6.50 -26.59 3.13
C TRP A 593 6.08 -25.20 3.61
N ILE A 594 4.81 -25.10 4.01
CA ILE A 594 4.17 -23.94 4.63
C ILE A 594 3.47 -24.40 5.92
N GLN A 595 3.65 -23.69 7.03
CA GLN A 595 3.01 -24.05 8.30
C GLN A 595 2.85 -22.85 9.25
N SER A 596 1.96 -22.98 10.22
CA SER A 596 1.92 -22.13 11.42
C SER A 596 2.84 -22.70 12.51
N HIS A 597 3.31 -21.85 13.42
CA HIS A 597 4.18 -22.24 14.55
C HIS A 597 3.65 -21.71 15.90
N GLY A 598 4.32 -22.05 17.01
CA GLY A 598 3.95 -21.60 18.35
C GLY A 598 2.71 -22.28 18.93
N SER A 599 2.43 -23.52 18.50
CA SER A 599 1.23 -24.29 18.87
C SER A 599 -0.08 -23.57 18.49
N LYS A 600 -0.07 -22.84 17.37
CA LYS A 600 -1.23 -22.15 16.80
C LYS A 600 -1.67 -22.81 15.49
N PRO A 601 -2.96 -22.75 15.13
CA PRO A 601 -3.44 -23.34 13.88
C PRO A 601 -2.91 -22.58 12.66
N LEU A 602 -2.79 -23.26 11.53
CA LEU A 602 -2.68 -22.63 10.22
C LEU A 602 -4.09 -22.49 9.63
N ALA A 603 -4.61 -21.27 9.60
CA ALA A 603 -5.84 -20.98 8.87
C ALA A 603 -5.52 -20.67 7.41
N ILE A 604 -5.92 -21.53 6.49
CA ILE A 604 -5.85 -21.27 5.05
C ILE A 604 -7.21 -20.74 4.62
N ASN A 605 -7.21 -19.57 3.98
CA ASN A 605 -8.41 -18.93 3.43
C ASN A 605 -9.53 -18.67 4.47
N PRO A 606 -9.25 -17.89 5.54
CA PRO A 606 -10.21 -17.62 6.61
C PRO A 606 -11.43 -16.80 6.17
N VAL A 607 -11.36 -16.14 5.01
CA VAL A 607 -12.45 -15.33 4.45
C VAL A 607 -13.44 -16.14 3.60
N GLY A 608 -13.22 -17.46 3.47
CA GLY A 608 -14.21 -18.36 2.88
C GLY A 608 -14.21 -18.47 1.35
N ASN A 609 -13.10 -18.15 0.67
CA ASN A 609 -12.93 -18.41 -0.77
C ASN A 609 -12.74 -19.93 -1.04
N ASN A 610 -12.18 -20.30 -2.18
CA ASN A 610 -11.93 -21.70 -2.57
C ASN A 610 -10.41 -21.96 -2.61
N VAL A 611 -9.96 -23.14 -2.17
CA VAL A 611 -8.55 -23.54 -2.12
C VAL A 611 -8.27 -24.62 -3.16
N GLY A 612 -7.35 -24.37 -4.09
CA GLY A 612 -6.86 -25.37 -5.05
C GLY A 612 -5.48 -25.90 -4.64
N ILE A 613 -5.28 -27.22 -4.69
CA ILE A 613 -3.98 -27.89 -4.54
C ILE A 613 -3.76 -28.74 -5.79
N GLY A 614 -2.75 -28.41 -6.58
CA GLY A 614 -2.46 -29.11 -7.86
C GLY A 614 -3.37 -28.70 -9.03
N ILE A 615 -4.30 -27.75 -8.82
CA ILE A 615 -5.23 -27.22 -9.84
C ILE A 615 -5.19 -25.68 -9.86
N ALA A 616 -5.23 -25.09 -11.06
CA ALA A 616 -5.18 -23.63 -11.24
C ALA A 616 -6.49 -22.92 -10.89
N ASP A 617 -7.63 -23.56 -11.17
CA ASP A 617 -8.97 -23.07 -10.84
C ASP A 617 -9.73 -24.14 -10.04
N PRO A 618 -9.90 -23.98 -8.72
CA PRO A 618 -10.66 -24.93 -7.91
C PRO A 618 -12.17 -24.89 -8.19
N GLY A 619 -12.67 -24.01 -9.07
CA GLY A 619 -14.07 -23.91 -9.44
C GLY A 619 -14.95 -23.54 -8.25
N SER A 620 -16.09 -24.24 -8.09
CA SER A 620 -17.03 -24.03 -6.98
C SER A 620 -16.68 -24.80 -5.69
N TYR A 621 -15.61 -25.59 -5.69
CA TYR A 621 -15.23 -26.44 -4.55
C TYR A 621 -14.42 -25.67 -3.50
N LYS A 622 -14.82 -25.75 -2.23
CA LYS A 622 -14.13 -25.06 -1.12
C LYS A 622 -12.68 -25.52 -0.94
N LEU A 623 -12.42 -26.82 -1.16
CA LEU A 623 -11.10 -27.42 -1.28
C LEU A 623 -11.12 -28.38 -2.47
N ASN A 624 -10.31 -28.13 -3.49
CA ASN A 624 -10.11 -29.02 -4.63
C ASN A 624 -8.65 -29.48 -4.67
N VAL A 625 -8.42 -30.79 -4.62
CA VAL A 625 -7.09 -31.40 -4.67
C VAL A 625 -7.03 -32.25 -5.92
N GLU A 626 -6.24 -31.83 -6.91
CA GLU A 626 -6.06 -32.51 -8.19
C GLU A 626 -4.65 -33.11 -8.28
N GLY A 627 -4.55 -34.33 -8.81
CA GLY A 627 -3.29 -35.06 -8.98
C GLY A 627 -2.88 -35.87 -7.74
N GLY A 628 -2.87 -37.21 -7.87
CA GLY A 628 -2.29 -38.13 -6.89
C GLY A 628 -3.23 -38.71 -5.83
N ASN A 629 -2.66 -39.38 -4.82
CA ASN A 629 -3.37 -40.00 -3.69
C ASN A 629 -3.44 -39.03 -2.50
N THR A 630 -4.65 -38.61 -2.10
CA THR A 630 -4.86 -37.83 -0.87
C THR A 630 -5.01 -38.75 0.33
N ARG A 631 -4.19 -38.55 1.37
CA ARG A 631 -4.28 -39.30 2.64
C ARG A 631 -4.68 -38.36 3.78
N LEU A 632 -5.74 -38.70 4.50
CA LEU A 632 -6.12 -38.06 5.76
C LEU A 632 -5.64 -38.95 6.92
N GLY A 633 -4.78 -38.43 7.79
CA GLY A 633 -4.22 -39.18 8.92
C GLY A 633 -5.16 -39.32 10.13
N GLY A 634 -6.35 -38.71 10.09
CA GLY A 634 -7.33 -38.71 11.17
C GLY A 634 -8.76 -38.84 10.63
N SER A 635 -9.74 -38.50 11.47
CA SER A 635 -11.16 -38.58 11.12
C SER A 635 -11.55 -37.52 10.08
N LEU A 636 -12.42 -37.91 9.14
CA LEU A 636 -13.09 -36.99 8.23
C LEU A 636 -14.44 -36.59 8.84
N HIS A 637 -14.56 -35.33 9.26
CA HIS A 637 -15.76 -34.79 9.88
C HIS A 637 -16.58 -34.01 8.86
N PHE A 638 -17.89 -34.27 8.82
CA PHE A 638 -18.85 -33.56 8.00
C PHE A 638 -19.87 -32.86 8.90
N SER A 639 -20.28 -31.64 8.55
CA SER A 639 -21.42 -30.97 9.19
C SER A 639 -22.75 -31.59 8.73
N SER A 640 -23.88 -31.14 9.30
CA SER A 640 -25.20 -31.61 8.88
C SER A 640 -25.43 -31.36 7.38
N ASN A 641 -26.15 -32.27 6.73
CA ASN A 641 -26.53 -32.21 5.31
C ASN A 641 -25.35 -32.21 4.32
N GLN A 642 -24.21 -32.82 4.68
CA GLN A 642 -23.08 -33.04 3.77
C GLN A 642 -23.06 -34.48 3.25
N GLU A 643 -22.57 -34.66 2.03
CA GLU A 643 -22.56 -35.94 1.31
C GLU A 643 -21.14 -36.39 0.95
N ILE A 644 -20.93 -37.70 0.87
CA ILE A 644 -19.72 -38.28 0.28
C ILE A 644 -20.08 -38.81 -1.11
N PHE A 645 -19.55 -38.14 -2.15
CA PHE A 645 -19.75 -38.57 -3.53
C PHE A 645 -18.70 -39.59 -3.95
N PHE A 646 -19.15 -40.70 -4.54
CA PHE A 646 -18.31 -41.68 -5.20
C PHE A 646 -18.59 -41.67 -6.70
N ALA A 647 -17.55 -41.67 -7.53
CA ALA A 647 -17.69 -41.99 -8.94
C ALA A 647 -18.10 -43.47 -9.12
N ASP A 648 -18.51 -43.85 -10.33
CA ASP A 648 -18.79 -45.26 -10.62
C ASP A 648 -17.55 -46.13 -10.33
N ASN A 649 -17.75 -47.23 -9.60
CA ASN A 649 -16.72 -48.11 -9.06
C ASN A 649 -15.87 -47.50 -7.92
N GLY A 650 -16.29 -46.37 -7.33
CA GLY A 650 -15.71 -45.86 -6.10
C GLY A 650 -15.84 -46.86 -4.94
N GLN A 651 -14.89 -46.82 -3.99
CA GLN A 651 -14.80 -47.82 -2.93
C GLN A 651 -14.40 -47.21 -1.59
N ILE A 652 -14.89 -47.79 -0.50
CA ILE A 652 -14.33 -47.66 0.85
C ILE A 652 -13.68 -49.00 1.17
N ARG A 653 -12.37 -49.06 1.44
CA ARG A 653 -11.66 -50.33 1.64
C ARG A 653 -10.55 -50.24 2.68
N SER A 654 -10.15 -51.40 3.21
CA SER A 654 -8.92 -51.55 3.97
C SER A 654 -7.68 -51.44 3.04
N PHE A 655 -6.47 -51.62 3.60
CA PHE A 655 -5.23 -51.65 2.81
C PHE A 655 -5.13 -52.85 1.86
N ASP A 656 -6.01 -53.85 2.01
CA ASP A 656 -6.16 -54.98 1.08
C ASP A 656 -7.42 -54.85 0.21
N ASN A 657 -7.71 -55.87 -0.59
CA ASN A 657 -8.86 -55.91 -1.49
C ASN A 657 -10.03 -56.75 -0.93
N ASN A 658 -9.88 -57.37 0.23
CA ASN A 658 -10.83 -58.32 0.78
C ASN A 658 -11.95 -57.65 1.57
N HIS A 659 -11.65 -56.51 2.20
CA HIS A 659 -12.59 -55.78 3.06
C HIS A 659 -12.98 -54.45 2.42
N ARG A 660 -14.15 -54.39 1.76
CA ARG A 660 -14.56 -53.16 1.06
C ARG A 660 -16.06 -53.01 0.82
N ILE A 661 -16.47 -51.76 0.65
CA ILE A 661 -17.77 -51.34 0.13
C ILE A 661 -17.53 -50.78 -1.29
N LEU A 662 -18.27 -51.26 -2.29
CA LEU A 662 -18.19 -50.78 -3.66
C LEU A 662 -19.50 -50.12 -4.08
N PHE A 663 -19.37 -48.99 -4.76
CA PHE A 663 -20.46 -48.24 -5.35
C PHE A 663 -20.44 -48.41 -6.87
N ARG A 664 -21.20 -49.38 -7.39
CA ARG A 664 -21.28 -49.71 -8.82
C ARG A 664 -22.57 -49.14 -9.41
N ARG A 665 -22.56 -47.83 -9.65
CA ARG A 665 -23.70 -47.04 -10.11
C ARG A 665 -24.22 -47.52 -11.46
N ASN A 666 -23.34 -47.80 -12.42
CA ASN A 666 -23.76 -48.25 -13.76
C ASN A 666 -24.45 -49.63 -13.73
N GLU A 667 -24.22 -50.43 -12.69
CA GLU A 667 -24.91 -51.70 -12.47
C GLU A 667 -26.08 -51.60 -11.47
N ASN A 668 -26.33 -50.42 -10.90
CA ASN A 668 -27.27 -50.20 -9.78
C ASN A 668 -26.99 -51.10 -8.55
N LYS A 669 -25.72 -51.29 -8.18
CA LYS A 669 -25.30 -52.16 -7.07
C LYS A 669 -24.48 -51.40 -6.04
N MET A 670 -24.86 -51.54 -4.77
CA MET A 670 -23.96 -51.38 -3.63
C MET A 670 -23.52 -52.78 -3.20
N GLU A 671 -22.22 -53.01 -3.08
CA GLU A 671 -21.68 -54.31 -2.70
C GLU A 671 -20.84 -54.17 -1.43
N LEU A 672 -21.20 -54.93 -0.40
CA LEU A 672 -20.35 -55.17 0.76
C LEU A 672 -19.58 -56.46 0.47
N ARG A 673 -18.26 -56.36 0.33
CA ARG A 673 -17.37 -57.48 0.05
C ARG A 673 -16.46 -57.75 1.24
N GLU A 674 -16.49 -59.00 1.67
CA GLU A 674 -15.78 -59.52 2.83
C GLU A 674 -15.27 -60.93 2.51
N TYR A 675 -14.05 -61.27 2.93
CA TYR A 675 -13.51 -62.64 2.81
C TYR A 675 -13.79 -63.47 4.07
N GLY A 676 -14.04 -62.81 5.21
CA GLY A 676 -14.52 -63.41 6.45
C GLY A 676 -16.04 -63.26 6.65
N ASP A 677 -16.43 -62.93 7.87
CA ASP A 677 -17.84 -62.80 8.25
C ASP A 677 -18.31 -61.35 8.12
N LEU A 678 -19.55 -61.15 7.67
CA LEU A 678 -20.19 -59.84 7.62
C LEU A 678 -21.20 -59.72 8.76
N ILE A 679 -20.92 -58.84 9.71
CA ILE A 679 -21.69 -58.65 10.93
C ILE A 679 -22.46 -57.32 10.89
N PHE A 680 -23.76 -57.39 11.16
CA PHE A 680 -24.60 -56.22 11.44
C PHE A 680 -24.91 -56.17 12.94
N SER A 681 -24.34 -55.17 13.62
CA SER A 681 -24.53 -54.91 15.04
C SER A 681 -25.06 -53.49 15.27
N PRO A 682 -26.12 -53.28 16.08
CA PRO A 682 -26.65 -51.97 16.41
C PRO A 682 -25.84 -51.23 17.51
N GLY A 683 -24.65 -51.74 17.87
CA GLY A 683 -23.78 -51.17 18.90
C GLY A 683 -24.01 -51.74 20.30
N ALA A 684 -23.01 -51.59 21.17
CA ALA A 684 -23.02 -51.99 22.57
C ALA A 684 -22.43 -50.88 23.45
N THR A 685 -22.88 -50.76 24.70
CA THR A 685 -22.35 -49.80 25.67
C THR A 685 -20.94 -50.15 26.18
N SER A 686 -20.44 -51.37 25.90
CA SER A 686 -19.03 -51.74 26.12
C SER A 686 -18.65 -52.96 25.27
N GLY A 687 -17.63 -52.82 24.42
CA GLY A 687 -16.71 -53.82 23.83
C GLY A 687 -17.18 -55.24 23.42
N GLN A 688 -18.46 -55.57 23.51
CA GLN A 688 -19.04 -56.86 23.21
C GLN A 688 -19.86 -56.73 21.93
N GLU A 689 -19.69 -57.69 21.03
CA GLU A 689 -20.39 -57.72 19.75
C GLU A 689 -21.86 -58.07 19.96
N THR A 690 -22.77 -57.14 19.65
CA THR A 690 -24.22 -57.37 19.72
C THR A 690 -24.73 -57.78 18.35
N VAL A 691 -24.37 -58.97 17.88
CA VAL A 691 -24.81 -59.48 16.57
C VAL A 691 -26.34 -59.52 16.51
N LYS A 692 -26.93 -58.84 15.54
CA LYS A 692 -28.36 -59.00 15.20
C LYS A 692 -28.56 -59.69 13.87
N MET A 693 -27.61 -59.56 12.96
CA MET A 693 -27.51 -60.38 11.77
C MET A 693 -26.05 -60.66 11.45
N VAL A 694 -25.74 -61.90 11.05
CA VAL A 694 -24.41 -62.32 10.60
C VAL A 694 -24.55 -63.12 9.32
N ILE A 695 -23.64 -62.88 8.38
CA ILE A 695 -23.41 -63.72 7.22
C ILE A 695 -22.01 -64.32 7.38
N LEU A 696 -21.95 -65.61 7.70
CA LEU A 696 -20.68 -66.31 7.87
C LEU A 696 -20.00 -66.52 6.51
N SER A 697 -18.67 -66.66 6.53
CA SER A 697 -17.84 -66.95 5.34
C SER A 697 -18.27 -68.20 4.55
N ASN A 698 -18.97 -69.16 5.19
CA ASN A 698 -19.55 -70.35 4.53
C ASN A 698 -20.94 -70.10 3.88
N GLY A 699 -21.43 -68.86 3.93
CA GLY A 699 -22.70 -68.40 3.38
C GLY A 699 -23.92 -68.66 4.27
N ASN A 700 -23.75 -69.10 5.52
CA ASN A 700 -24.85 -69.29 6.45
C ASN A 700 -25.23 -67.95 7.09
N VAL A 701 -26.53 -67.68 7.22
CA VAL A 701 -27.08 -66.44 7.74
C VAL A 701 -27.71 -66.67 9.12
N GLY A 702 -27.24 -65.96 10.13
CA GLY A 702 -27.86 -65.90 11.46
C GLY A 702 -28.62 -64.60 11.65
N ILE A 703 -29.84 -64.63 12.18
CA ILE A 703 -30.59 -63.46 12.64
C ILE A 703 -30.92 -63.68 14.11
N GLY A 704 -30.46 -62.80 15.00
CA GLY A 704 -30.59 -62.95 16.45
C GLY A 704 -29.68 -64.00 17.10
N ILE A 705 -28.91 -64.76 16.31
CA ILE A 705 -27.91 -65.74 16.71
C ILE A 705 -26.59 -65.48 15.97
N ALA A 706 -25.45 -65.59 16.68
CA ALA A 706 -24.13 -65.34 16.11
C ALA A 706 -23.55 -66.55 15.34
N ASP A 707 -23.98 -67.77 15.66
CA ASP A 707 -23.60 -68.98 14.94
C ASP A 707 -24.86 -69.73 14.45
N PRO A 708 -25.27 -69.58 13.18
CA PRO A 708 -26.37 -70.33 12.60
C PRO A 708 -26.08 -71.84 12.47
N GLY A 709 -24.89 -72.33 12.82
CA GLY A 709 -24.51 -73.74 12.75
C GLY A 709 -24.56 -74.27 11.32
N SER A 710 -25.17 -75.43 11.12
CA SER A 710 -25.32 -76.05 9.79
C SER A 710 -26.47 -75.47 8.95
N TYR A 711 -27.27 -74.56 9.51
CA TYR A 711 -28.44 -74.01 8.84
C TYR A 711 -28.06 -72.86 7.91
N LYS A 712 -28.61 -72.87 6.68
CA LYS A 712 -28.39 -71.79 5.71
C LYS A 712 -29.00 -70.46 6.15
N LEU A 713 -30.13 -70.52 6.85
CA LEU A 713 -30.74 -69.40 7.57
C LEU A 713 -31.20 -69.91 8.93
N ASN A 714 -30.66 -69.34 10.02
CA ASN A 714 -31.13 -69.58 11.38
C ASN A 714 -31.63 -68.27 11.99
N VAL A 715 -32.87 -68.26 12.45
CA VAL A 715 -33.48 -67.09 13.10
C VAL A 715 -33.80 -67.50 14.53
N GLU A 716 -33.18 -66.83 15.50
CA GLU A 716 -33.35 -67.10 16.92
C GLU A 716 -33.84 -65.84 17.66
N GLY A 717 -34.76 -66.04 18.60
CA GLY A 717 -35.34 -64.98 19.43
C GLY A 717 -36.58 -64.33 18.82
N GLY A 718 -37.73 -64.51 19.49
CA GLY A 718 -39.01 -63.92 19.11
C GLY A 718 -39.75 -64.66 17.99
N ASP A 719 -40.90 -64.10 17.58
CA ASP A 719 -41.73 -64.65 16.50
C ASP A 719 -41.20 -64.24 15.12
N THR A 720 -41.03 -65.21 14.22
CA THR A 720 -40.73 -64.93 12.80
C THR A 720 -42.02 -64.82 12.01
N ARG A 721 -42.33 -63.62 11.50
CA ARG A 721 -43.48 -63.39 10.61
C ARG A 721 -43.05 -63.31 9.16
N LEU A 722 -43.46 -64.29 8.34
CA LEU A 722 -43.37 -64.21 6.88
C LEU A 722 -44.69 -63.64 6.34
N GLY A 723 -44.68 -62.41 5.82
CA GLY A 723 -45.89 -61.72 5.34
C GLY A 723 -46.47 -62.25 4.02
N GLY A 724 -45.76 -63.15 3.33
CA GLY A 724 -46.17 -63.76 2.06
C GLY A 724 -46.29 -65.29 2.16
N ALA A 725 -46.36 -65.96 1.01
CA ALA A 725 -46.38 -67.42 0.96
C ALA A 725 -45.00 -68.01 1.28
N LEU A 726 -44.93 -68.99 2.19
CA LEU A 726 -43.75 -69.80 2.41
C LEU A 726 -43.77 -70.99 1.44
N THR A 727 -42.83 -71.03 0.50
CA THR A 727 -42.60 -72.19 -0.37
C THR A 727 -41.44 -73.01 0.19
N VAL A 728 -41.68 -74.27 0.55
CA VAL A 728 -40.66 -75.18 1.09
C VAL A 728 -40.41 -76.30 0.09
N GLY A 729 -39.16 -76.41 -0.40
CA GLY A 729 -38.76 -77.50 -1.30
C GLY A 729 -38.53 -78.84 -0.59
N GLY A 730 -38.43 -78.81 0.75
CA GLY A 730 -38.30 -79.97 1.63
C GLY A 730 -39.52 -80.15 2.55
N GLU A 731 -39.31 -80.86 3.66
CA GLU A 731 -40.32 -81.05 4.70
C GLU A 731 -40.48 -79.82 5.62
N ILE A 732 -41.67 -79.67 6.20
CA ILE A 732 -41.93 -78.71 7.27
C ILE A 732 -41.89 -79.48 8.60
N ARG A 733 -40.90 -79.19 9.46
CA ARG A 733 -40.78 -79.78 10.81
C ARG A 733 -41.12 -78.71 11.86
N ALA A 734 -42.21 -78.90 12.58
CA ALA A 734 -42.65 -78.00 13.66
C ALA A 734 -42.16 -78.42 15.07
N GLY A 735 -41.46 -79.55 15.20
CA GLY A 735 -41.03 -80.05 16.51
C GLY A 735 -42.22 -80.39 17.42
N ASN A 736 -42.23 -79.84 18.63
CA ASN A 736 -43.36 -79.95 19.58
C ASN A 736 -44.37 -78.79 19.44
N SER A 737 -44.27 -77.99 18.37
CA SER A 737 -45.14 -76.84 18.15
C SER A 737 -46.32 -77.18 17.23
N ASP A 738 -47.41 -76.46 17.42
CA ASP A 738 -48.62 -76.60 16.61
C ASP A 738 -48.47 -75.88 15.25
N LEU A 739 -49.19 -76.37 14.24
CA LEU A 739 -49.41 -75.66 12.98
C LEU A 739 -50.81 -75.04 12.98
N TYR A 740 -50.91 -73.73 13.17
CA TYR A 740 -52.18 -72.99 13.17
C TYR A 740 -52.55 -72.46 11.78
N PHE A 741 -53.80 -72.65 11.36
CA PHE A 741 -54.39 -72.06 10.15
C PHE A 741 -55.31 -70.89 10.53
N THR A 742 -54.74 -69.75 10.90
CA THR A 742 -55.47 -68.66 11.60
C THR A 742 -56.25 -67.71 10.70
N LYS A 743 -56.03 -67.74 9.38
CA LYS A 743 -56.72 -66.84 8.45
C LYS A 743 -58.17 -67.28 8.25
N ALA A 744 -59.08 -66.69 9.04
CA ALA A 744 -60.49 -67.07 9.08
C ALA A 744 -61.32 -66.57 7.88
N ASP A 745 -60.81 -65.62 7.09
CA ASP A 745 -61.46 -65.05 5.89
C ASP A 745 -60.91 -65.65 4.58
N HIS A 746 -60.09 -66.69 4.65
CA HIS A 746 -59.51 -67.31 3.48
C HIS A 746 -60.57 -68.13 2.72
N ASN A 747 -60.94 -67.71 1.51
CA ASN A 747 -61.78 -68.52 0.65
C ASN A 747 -60.98 -69.63 -0.04
N HIS A 748 -61.57 -70.82 -0.15
CA HIS A 748 -61.02 -71.93 -0.93
C HIS A 748 -60.64 -71.46 -2.34
N THR A 749 -59.35 -71.53 -2.65
CA THR A 749 -58.79 -70.98 -3.89
C THR A 749 -58.88 -71.94 -5.07
N GLY A 750 -59.21 -73.20 -4.82
CA GLY A 750 -59.21 -74.25 -5.84
C GLY A 750 -57.82 -74.68 -6.32
N ILE A 751 -56.73 -74.10 -5.81
CA ILE A 751 -55.36 -74.50 -6.19
C ILE A 751 -55.12 -75.98 -5.83
N GLY A 752 -55.52 -76.40 -4.62
CA GLY A 752 -55.48 -77.80 -4.21
C GLY A 752 -56.35 -78.73 -5.06
N ASN A 753 -57.27 -78.18 -5.86
CA ASN A 753 -58.05 -78.96 -6.82
C ASN A 753 -57.32 -79.22 -8.14
N THR A 754 -56.27 -78.46 -8.43
CA THR A 754 -55.54 -78.52 -9.70
C THR A 754 -54.75 -79.83 -9.80
N LYS A 755 -54.72 -80.42 -11.01
CA LYS A 755 -53.96 -81.66 -11.26
C LYS A 755 -52.52 -81.51 -10.78
N GLY A 756 -52.10 -82.43 -9.92
CA GLY A 756 -50.75 -82.46 -9.35
C GLY A 756 -50.59 -81.80 -7.98
N TYR A 757 -51.61 -81.10 -7.45
CA TYR A 757 -51.55 -80.38 -6.17
C TYR A 757 -52.45 -81.02 -5.11
N ALA A 758 -52.07 -80.83 -3.84
CA ALA A 758 -52.81 -81.17 -2.63
C ALA A 758 -52.77 -79.94 -1.69
N ALA A 759 -53.70 -79.83 -0.75
CA ALA A 759 -53.75 -78.67 0.15
C ALA A 759 -54.32 -79.03 1.52
N ILE A 760 -53.91 -78.26 2.53
CA ILE A 760 -54.62 -78.12 3.80
C ILE A 760 -54.95 -76.63 3.93
N GLU A 761 -56.22 -76.28 4.06
CA GLU A 761 -56.65 -74.88 4.05
C GLU A 761 -57.81 -74.63 5.00
N ASN A 762 -57.79 -73.49 5.70
CA ASN A 762 -58.93 -73.01 6.46
C ASN A 762 -59.83 -72.20 5.53
N ALA A 763 -60.94 -72.78 5.07
CA ALA A 763 -61.78 -72.22 4.02
C ALA A 763 -63.05 -71.59 4.62
N ALA A 764 -63.14 -70.26 4.58
CA ALA A 764 -64.27 -69.47 5.06
C ALA A 764 -65.56 -69.78 4.30
N ASN A 765 -65.51 -69.91 2.98
CA ASN A 765 -66.67 -70.23 2.15
C ASN A 765 -67.17 -71.69 2.29
N TYR A 766 -66.48 -72.52 3.06
CA TYR A 766 -66.92 -73.87 3.45
C TYR A 766 -67.02 -74.02 4.98
N ASP A 767 -66.76 -72.94 5.73
CA ASP A 767 -66.67 -72.91 7.19
C ASP A 767 -65.89 -74.09 7.80
N ALA A 768 -64.79 -74.50 7.16
CA ALA A 768 -64.07 -75.73 7.53
C ALA A 768 -62.55 -75.67 7.31
N LEU A 769 -61.80 -76.38 8.15
CA LEU A 769 -60.45 -76.81 7.81
C LEU A 769 -60.54 -78.00 6.84
N MET A 770 -60.13 -77.78 5.60
CA MET A 770 -60.19 -78.77 4.54
C MET A 770 -58.83 -79.45 4.37
N ILE A 771 -58.83 -80.78 4.22
CA ILE A 771 -57.67 -81.57 3.78
C ILE A 771 -58.00 -82.16 2.41
N LEU A 772 -57.30 -81.68 1.39
CA LEU A 772 -57.50 -82.08 0.00
C LEU A 772 -56.35 -82.98 -0.45
N GLY A 773 -56.72 -84.18 -0.91
CA GLY A 773 -55.76 -85.07 -1.55
C GLY A 773 -55.22 -84.52 -2.86
N ARG A 774 -54.16 -85.14 -3.37
CA ARG A 774 -53.56 -84.72 -4.65
C ARG A 774 -54.50 -84.98 -5.83
N ALA A 775 -54.91 -83.95 -6.58
CA ALA A 775 -55.85 -84.11 -7.68
C ALA A 775 -55.18 -84.64 -8.99
N GLY A 776 -55.93 -85.39 -9.81
CA GLY A 776 -55.55 -85.68 -11.21
C GLY A 776 -54.41 -86.68 -11.46
N THR A 777 -54.20 -87.66 -10.59
CA THR A 777 -53.45 -88.88 -10.96
C THR A 777 -54.43 -89.97 -11.42
N ASP A 778 -53.96 -90.99 -12.14
CA ASP A 778 -54.78 -92.16 -12.55
C ASP A 778 -55.40 -92.89 -11.35
N LYS A 779 -54.95 -92.57 -10.13
CA LYS A 779 -55.40 -93.15 -8.86
C LYS A 779 -56.52 -92.34 -8.18
N GLY A 780 -56.96 -91.21 -8.76
CA GLY A 780 -57.96 -90.30 -8.19
C GLY A 780 -57.42 -89.44 -7.02
N ARG A 781 -58.24 -88.49 -6.53
CA ARG A 781 -57.90 -87.68 -5.35
C ARG A 781 -58.00 -88.54 -4.08
N LYS A 782 -56.93 -88.62 -3.29
CA LYS A 782 -56.90 -89.43 -2.06
C LYS A 782 -56.17 -88.68 -0.94
N VAL A 783 -56.77 -88.70 0.26
CA VAL A 783 -56.08 -88.44 1.53
C VAL A 783 -55.86 -89.80 2.17
N LYS A 784 -54.61 -90.10 2.53
CA LYS A 784 -54.28 -91.36 3.23
C LYS A 784 -53.84 -91.03 4.64
N LEU A 785 -54.51 -91.63 5.61
CA LEU A 785 -54.09 -91.68 7.00
C LEU A 785 -53.68 -93.12 7.25
N TRP A 786 -52.41 -93.33 7.58
CA TRP A 786 -51.82 -94.67 7.72
C TRP A 786 -51.95 -95.26 9.12
N ASP A 787 -52.36 -94.44 10.08
CA ASP A 787 -52.48 -94.79 11.50
C ASP A 787 -53.91 -94.51 12.00
N TYR A 788 -54.12 -94.70 13.30
CA TYR A 788 -55.39 -94.51 13.99
C TYR A 788 -55.99 -93.12 13.75
N LEU A 789 -57.16 -93.09 13.10
CA LEU A 789 -58.00 -91.91 13.01
C LEU A 789 -59.05 -91.95 14.12
N GLN A 790 -58.90 -91.07 15.11
CA GLN A 790 -59.93 -90.80 16.11
C GLN A 790 -60.73 -89.55 15.72
N VAL A 791 -62.05 -89.68 15.67
CA VAL A 791 -62.97 -88.53 15.54
C VAL A 791 -63.70 -88.38 16.87
N ASN A 792 -63.31 -87.40 17.67
CA ASN A 792 -63.98 -87.08 18.93
C ASN A 792 -65.18 -86.15 18.66
N GLY A 793 -66.14 -86.66 17.90
CA GLY A 793 -67.33 -85.97 17.40
C GLY A 793 -68.14 -86.86 16.44
N SER A 794 -69.17 -86.31 15.80
CA SER A 794 -69.89 -87.04 14.75
C SER A 794 -69.09 -87.03 13.45
N MET A 795 -68.91 -88.20 12.82
CA MET A 795 -68.35 -88.31 11.48
C MET A 795 -69.48 -88.28 10.45
N ASP A 796 -69.62 -87.16 9.74
CA ASP A 796 -70.56 -87.04 8.63
C ASP A 796 -69.87 -87.39 7.30
N ILE A 797 -70.50 -88.27 6.51
CA ILE A 797 -69.96 -88.79 5.25
C ILE A 797 -71.02 -88.60 4.18
N THR A 798 -70.82 -87.59 3.35
CA THR A 798 -71.72 -87.23 2.25
C THR A 798 -71.55 -88.13 1.01
N GLY A 799 -70.56 -89.03 1.03
CA GLY A 799 -70.31 -90.05 0.01
C GLY A 799 -70.38 -91.47 0.56
N THR A 800 -69.63 -92.39 -0.05
CA THR A 800 -69.59 -93.80 0.39
C THR A 800 -68.48 -94.02 1.43
N LEU A 801 -68.84 -94.61 2.59
CA LEU A 801 -67.86 -95.15 3.53
C LEU A 801 -67.58 -96.62 3.20
N ALA A 802 -66.30 -96.94 2.97
CA ALA A 802 -65.84 -98.32 2.88
C ALA A 802 -65.00 -98.64 4.11
N ILE A 803 -65.40 -99.66 4.88
CA ILE A 803 -64.63 -100.17 6.02
C ILE A 803 -64.05 -101.52 5.59
N GLY A 804 -62.77 -101.54 5.23
CA GLY A 804 -62.15 -102.73 4.62
C GLY A 804 -62.78 -103.10 3.27
N GLN A 805 -62.95 -104.40 3.00
CA GLN A 805 -63.58 -104.89 1.75
C GLN A 805 -65.11 -104.91 1.78
N THR A 806 -65.74 -104.41 2.83
CA THR A 806 -67.20 -104.37 2.94
C THR A 806 -67.70 -102.96 2.68
N VAL A 807 -68.34 -102.76 1.53
CA VAL A 807 -69.15 -101.57 1.24
C VAL A 807 -70.55 -101.86 1.78
N ILE A 808 -70.98 -101.12 2.81
CA ILE A 808 -72.36 -101.23 3.30
C ILE A 808 -73.22 -100.32 2.42
N GLY A 809 -74.02 -100.94 1.54
CA GLY A 809 -74.99 -100.23 0.73
C GLY A 809 -76.25 -99.87 1.52
N GLU A 810 -77.12 -99.04 0.92
CA GLU A 810 -78.39 -98.62 1.52
C GLU A 810 -79.27 -99.81 1.97
N ARG A 811 -79.16 -100.94 1.27
CA ARG A 811 -79.95 -102.15 1.53
C ARG A 811 -79.45 -102.92 2.76
N GLU A 812 -78.13 -103.03 2.91
CA GLU A 812 -77.49 -103.66 4.08
C GLU A 812 -77.69 -102.81 5.34
N LEU A 813 -77.72 -101.48 5.18
CA LEU A 813 -78.06 -100.54 6.25
C LEU A 813 -79.53 -100.67 6.70
N GLN A 814 -80.46 -100.98 5.79
CA GLN A 814 -81.86 -101.28 6.16
C GLN A 814 -82.02 -102.62 6.90
N ILE A 815 -81.22 -103.63 6.56
CA ILE A 815 -81.22 -104.94 7.23
C ILE A 815 -80.70 -104.81 8.67
N LEU A 816 -79.62 -104.04 8.89
CA LEU A 816 -79.10 -103.75 10.24
C LEU A 816 -80.11 -102.94 11.08
N LYS A 817 -80.86 -102.02 10.45
CA LYS A 817 -81.97 -101.29 11.10
C LYS A 817 -83.15 -102.19 11.46
N ALA A 818 -83.48 -103.21 10.64
CA ALA A 818 -84.55 -104.17 10.90
C ALA A 818 -84.16 -105.25 11.95
N LEU A 819 -82.88 -105.60 12.04
CA LEU A 819 -82.33 -106.47 13.09
C LEU A 819 -82.41 -105.81 14.49
N ALA A 820 -82.22 -104.48 14.57
CA ALA A 820 -82.38 -103.73 15.81
C ALA A 820 -83.85 -103.58 16.28
N SER A 821 -84.85 -103.90 15.45
CA SER A 821 -86.29 -103.74 15.75
C SER A 821 -87.09 -105.04 15.93
N GLY A 822 -86.44 -106.21 15.89
CA GLY A 822 -87.01 -107.48 16.39
C GLY A 822 -88.13 -108.15 15.58
N MET A 823 -88.40 -107.75 14.34
CA MET A 823 -89.55 -108.24 13.54
C MET A 823 -89.16 -109.01 12.26
N LEU A 824 -88.19 -109.92 12.32
CA LEU A 824 -87.81 -110.72 11.14
C LEU A 824 -88.61 -112.04 11.07
N GLU A 825 -89.42 -112.21 10.02
CA GLU A 825 -90.05 -113.48 9.66
C GLU A 825 -89.24 -114.18 8.56
N VAL A 826 -88.93 -115.47 8.75
CA VAL A 826 -88.08 -116.27 7.86
C VAL A 826 -88.77 -117.55 7.41
N ASP A 827 -88.47 -117.97 6.17
CA ASP A 827 -88.80 -119.29 5.65
C ASP A 827 -87.55 -120.18 5.72
N LEU A 828 -87.67 -121.38 6.30
CA LEU A 828 -86.59 -122.38 6.28
C LEU A 828 -86.69 -123.19 4.98
N TYR A 829 -85.81 -122.85 4.03
CA TYR A 829 -85.73 -123.48 2.72
C TYR A 829 -84.51 -124.40 2.64
N ASN A 830 -84.75 -125.67 2.37
CA ASN A 830 -83.69 -126.63 2.10
C ASN A 830 -83.28 -126.53 0.63
N THR A 831 -82.19 -125.79 0.40
CA THR A 831 -81.67 -125.51 -0.94
C THR A 831 -81.20 -126.75 -1.70
N LYS A 832 -80.84 -127.83 -0.99
CA LYS A 832 -80.33 -129.07 -1.62
C LYS A 832 -81.46 -129.96 -2.14
N GLN A 833 -82.62 -129.90 -1.51
CA GLN A 833 -83.76 -130.78 -1.81
C GLN A 833 -84.94 -130.02 -2.46
N ASP A 834 -84.81 -128.70 -2.66
CA ASP A 834 -85.82 -127.79 -3.23
C ASP A 834 -87.18 -127.88 -2.50
N GLU A 835 -87.13 -127.78 -1.17
CA GLU A 835 -88.28 -127.98 -0.31
C GLU A 835 -88.30 -126.98 0.86
N TYR A 836 -89.49 -126.55 1.24
CA TYR A 836 -89.71 -125.73 2.44
C TYR A 836 -90.15 -126.62 3.60
N LEU A 837 -89.61 -126.36 4.79
CA LEU A 837 -90.06 -127.03 6.01
C LEU A 837 -91.45 -126.51 6.40
N TYR A 838 -92.40 -127.41 6.69
CA TYR A 838 -93.69 -127.04 7.27
C TYR A 838 -94.30 -128.09 8.19
N ALA A 839 -95.40 -127.75 8.86
CA ALA A 839 -96.16 -128.63 9.73
C ALA A 839 -97.40 -129.20 9.01
N ALA A 840 -97.54 -130.53 8.95
CA ALA A 840 -98.61 -131.20 8.21
C ALA A 840 -99.88 -131.50 9.04
N ASP A 841 -100.99 -130.99 8.52
CA ASP A 841 -102.43 -131.31 8.70
C ASP A 841 -103.15 -131.21 10.06
N TYR A 842 -104.39 -130.73 9.95
CA TYR A 842 -105.41 -130.47 10.97
C TYR A 842 -106.66 -131.29 10.57
N ALA A 843 -106.82 -132.51 11.09
CA ALA A 843 -108.10 -133.27 11.01
C ALA A 843 -108.16 -134.43 12.06
N PRO A 844 -109.36 -134.82 12.57
CA PRO A 844 -109.52 -135.26 13.97
C PRO A 844 -109.84 -136.76 14.18
N PHE A 845 -108.99 -137.68 13.74
CA PHE A 845 -109.10 -139.11 14.10
C PHE A 845 -107.72 -139.72 14.41
N ASP A 846 -107.15 -139.35 15.56
CA ASP A 846 -106.33 -140.15 16.49
C ASP A 846 -105.74 -139.17 17.53
N ASP A 847 -106.14 -139.31 18.80
CA ASP A 847 -105.95 -138.29 19.86
C ASP A 847 -104.52 -138.27 20.47
N ASP A 848 -103.47 -138.70 19.74
CA ASP A 848 -102.10 -138.76 20.32
C ASP A 848 -100.90 -138.60 19.34
N ARG A 849 -101.01 -137.95 18.16
CA ARG A 849 -99.86 -137.81 17.21
C ARG A 849 -99.57 -136.45 16.54
N ARG A 850 -99.88 -135.31 17.17
CA ARG A 850 -99.58 -133.97 16.57
C ARG A 850 -98.11 -133.52 16.69
N ARG A 851 -97.11 -134.19 16.09
CA ARG A 851 -95.70 -133.67 16.01
C ARG A 851 -94.88 -134.18 14.81
N VAL A 852 -95.42 -134.18 13.59
CA VAL A 852 -94.64 -134.56 12.40
C VAL A 852 -94.42 -133.34 11.51
N PHE A 853 -93.21 -132.76 11.61
CA PHE A 853 -92.72 -131.79 10.63
C PHE A 853 -92.36 -132.54 9.35
N THR A 854 -92.70 -131.97 8.20
CA THR A 854 -92.33 -132.56 6.91
C THR A 854 -91.91 -131.49 5.93
N TRP A 855 -91.28 -131.93 4.86
CA TRP A 855 -90.78 -131.07 3.81
C TRP A 855 -91.70 -131.15 2.60
N ARG A 856 -91.98 -130.01 1.96
CA ARG A 856 -92.80 -129.94 0.75
C ARG A 856 -91.99 -129.40 -0.40
N ARG A 857 -91.84 -130.22 -1.45
CA ARG A 857 -91.27 -129.79 -2.74
C ARG A 857 -92.29 -128.95 -3.52
N LYS A 858 -91.85 -127.76 -3.96
CA LYS A 858 -92.51 -126.77 -4.82
C LYS A 858 -93.83 -126.15 -4.33
N GLY A 859 -93.77 -124.83 -4.07
CA GLY A 859 -94.85 -123.96 -3.60
C GLY A 859 -94.50 -123.33 -2.26
N ARG A 860 -94.19 -122.03 -2.23
CA ARG A 860 -93.87 -121.30 -0.98
C ARG A 860 -95.03 -121.42 -0.01
N ILE A 861 -94.72 -121.75 1.23
CA ILE A 861 -95.73 -122.11 2.20
C ILE A 861 -96.23 -120.84 2.88
N ASN A 862 -97.53 -120.56 2.75
CA ASN A 862 -98.17 -119.40 3.37
C ASN A 862 -98.71 -119.70 4.77
N GLN A 863 -98.53 -120.94 5.25
CA GLN A 863 -99.05 -121.43 6.53
C GLN A 863 -97.93 -122.14 7.30
N GLY A 864 -97.58 -121.65 8.49
CA GLY A 864 -96.48 -122.20 9.30
C GLY A 864 -95.11 -121.51 9.10
N ARG A 865 -95.08 -120.19 8.85
CA ARG A 865 -93.84 -119.39 8.82
C ARG A 865 -93.27 -119.15 10.22
N TRP A 866 -91.97 -118.92 10.28
CA TRP A 866 -91.24 -118.80 11.55
C TRP A 866 -90.88 -117.35 11.82
N ARG A 867 -91.28 -116.86 12.98
CA ARG A 867 -90.75 -115.62 13.53
C ARG A 867 -89.62 -115.99 14.49
N LEU A 868 -88.45 -115.40 14.29
CA LEU A 868 -87.39 -115.47 15.28
C LEU A 868 -87.68 -114.41 16.34
N THR A 869 -88.30 -114.81 17.44
CA THR A 869 -88.47 -113.95 18.61
C THR A 869 -87.36 -114.22 19.61
N PHE A 870 -86.65 -113.18 20.03
CA PHE A 870 -85.80 -113.25 21.21
C PHE A 870 -86.67 -112.95 22.43
N PRO A 871 -86.54 -113.66 23.58
CA PRO A 871 -87.08 -113.15 24.82
C PRO A 871 -86.44 -111.78 25.08
N GLY A 872 -87.26 -110.80 25.50
CA GLY A 872 -86.90 -109.38 25.56
C GLY A 872 -85.55 -109.07 26.21
#